data_AF-A0AAW2H6E6-F1
#
_entry.id   AF-A0AAW2H6E6-F1
#
_cell.length_a   1.000
_cell.length_b   1.000
_cell.length_c   1.000
_cell.angle_alpha   90.00
_cell.angle_beta   90.00
_cell.angle_gamma   90.00
#
_symmetry.space_group_name_H-M   'P 1'
#
loop_
_entity.id
_entity.type
_entity.pdbx_description
1 polymer ?
#
loop_
_entity_poly.entity_id
_entity_poly.type
_entity_poly.pdbx_seq_one_letter_code
_entity_poly.pdbx_strand_id
1 'polypeptide(L)'
;MISSINQILVENISYLPYLGFSLLVIAGFNVPISEDILLISCAILASSYKSLINPYILYLALYLGAYLGFLSLMLCLVSQPFFAYEPLVVSLPYHEKGIFWVKEAKAYEYSFSLEPGQTLSIELKTTCLLSARLWELGSNKRVKRLHAWPLQDELVCPTDRRHFILELRGTHDKIPFELQIQGKPTLLFPVKDKTQEDIISFVGDSRDEGIRLHEGLDIKAPEKTPLLAVKDGLVSDVGTRKRGGKFVMLKDEEYGLHYYYAHLYSYKVKEGQRVKKGDGLHVGHPLGYTASDIWGRFKAMQGYHVLHPMGFDSFGLPAETYAIQTGIHPQITTEKNIANFRRQIESLGFAYDWSREIQTHKSEYYKWTQWIFLQLFKKGLAYEALIPVWYCPALGTVLANEEVLQLAEGPRSERGGHPVERRALRQWMLRITAYAERLLEDLEELDWPESLKTMQRNWIGASHGALVRFNIKGKPKVFIEIYTTRPDTLYGATYLVLAPEHPLVLELTSAEHRKEVEDYIKASSLKSEIARTELNKSKSGVFTGAYALHPLNQEPLEIWVADYVLGSYGCGAVMGVPAHDERDFAFAKRYHLAIKWVVKPPKEEGPIKKDEAYTGEGLSCNSGDLNDLPSQTMKEAVLKKLQEVGMGEPKTNYRLRDWIFSRQRYWGEPIPIIKTQDGKTKAVREEDLPILLPQTSAYEPSASGESPLAKIKDWLNTVDPQTGLPAQRESNTMPQWAGSCWYYLRYLDPHNDKELASQKAIDYWMPVDLYIGGAEHAVLHLLYARFWHKVLYDLGLVKDKEPFRKLVNQGMITAYAFAREDGSLVPNDQVDEVEGQWREKSTGNLLKRIVAKMSKSLKNVVRPDDLIKQYGADSLRIYEMFMGPLSDSKPWNTQGLIGVNRFLNKLWQLRKKVKPHAQASTSLLKSLHKAIAKVTQSTEKMEFNTAVSAFMILVNELSLEKVIPQKEWEKLILLLAPYAPHLCEELWQEQGHSHSLYKESYPKAEESYLKDTQKTLVVQINSKVRLKLNVEAGKSRKDLQDLVLSQAKIQELLKDKKIERIVIIPDKLVNIVSS
;
A
#
# COMPACT_ATOMS: atom_id res chain seq x y z
N MET A 1 -33.92 62.08 52.57
CA MET A 1 -33.46 60.90 51.79
C MET A 1 -32.37 60.06 52.50
N ILE A 2 -31.82 60.51 53.64
CA ILE A 2 -30.91 59.71 54.49
C ILE A 2 -31.65 59.09 55.71
N SER A 3 -32.87 59.54 56.06
CA SER A 3 -33.67 58.92 57.13
C SER A 3 -34.56 57.77 56.68
N SER A 4 -34.74 57.54 55.37
CA SER A 4 -35.57 56.44 54.83
C SER A 4 -34.77 55.17 54.49
N ILE A 5 -33.44 55.22 54.61
CA ILE A 5 -32.54 54.06 54.35
C ILE A 5 -32.29 53.26 55.64
N ASN A 6 -32.37 53.90 56.81
CA ASN A 6 -32.20 53.22 58.10
C ASN A 6 -33.37 52.29 58.47
N GLN A 7 -34.56 52.49 57.91
CA GLN A 7 -35.71 51.64 58.22
C GLN A 7 -35.75 50.35 57.38
N ILE A 8 -35.12 50.34 56.19
CA ILE A 8 -34.98 49.14 55.34
C ILE A 8 -33.79 48.27 55.78
N LEU A 9 -32.79 48.86 56.46
CA LEU A 9 -31.64 48.15 57.01
C LEU A 9 -31.95 47.36 58.28
N VAL A 10 -32.99 47.71 59.04
CA VAL A 10 -33.33 47.03 60.30
C VAL A 10 -34.24 45.81 60.09
N GLU A 11 -35.06 45.78 59.05
CA GLU A 11 -35.98 44.66 58.80
C GLU A 11 -35.36 43.47 58.03
N ASN A 12 -34.13 43.57 57.52
CA ASN A 12 -33.45 42.48 56.79
C ASN A 12 -32.24 41.86 57.52
N ILE A 13 -32.02 42.18 58.81
CA ILE A 13 -31.00 41.52 59.65
C ILE A 13 -31.59 40.24 60.27
N SER A 14 -32.15 39.37 59.44
CA SER A 14 -32.57 38.02 59.85
C SER A 14 -31.84 36.91 59.10
N TYR A 15 -30.99 37.25 58.12
CA TYR A 15 -30.25 36.27 57.31
C TYR A 15 -28.73 36.42 57.36
N LEU A 16 -28.19 37.41 58.09
CA LEU A 16 -26.75 37.52 58.36
C LEU A 16 -26.15 36.35 59.17
N PRO A 17 -26.88 35.62 60.04
CA PRO A 17 -26.31 34.44 60.70
C PRO A 17 -26.04 33.29 59.72
N TYR A 18 -26.80 33.18 58.62
CA TYR A 18 -26.62 32.10 57.65
C TYR A 18 -25.44 32.35 56.70
N LEU A 19 -25.12 33.61 56.39
CA LEU A 19 -23.92 33.94 55.61
C LEU A 19 -22.64 33.75 56.45
N GLY A 20 -22.68 34.15 57.72
CA GLY A 20 -21.59 33.93 58.67
C GLY A 20 -21.31 32.45 58.93
N PHE A 21 -22.37 31.63 59.07
CA PHE A 21 -22.22 30.18 59.25
C PHE A 21 -21.74 29.49 57.98
N SER A 22 -22.20 29.93 56.79
CA SER A 22 -21.72 29.38 55.51
C SER A 22 -20.25 29.70 55.27
N LEU A 23 -19.80 30.92 55.58
CA LEU A 23 -18.40 31.33 55.42
C LEU A 23 -17.48 30.71 56.49
N LEU A 24 -17.95 30.49 57.73
CA LEU A 24 -17.18 29.76 58.75
C LEU A 24 -17.10 28.25 58.45
N VAL A 25 -18.16 27.65 57.90
CA VAL A 25 -18.13 26.27 57.43
C VAL A 25 -17.19 26.14 56.22
N ILE A 26 -17.18 27.11 55.30
CA ILE A 26 -16.26 27.11 54.15
C ILE A 26 -14.81 27.43 54.57
N ALA A 27 -14.57 28.24 55.60
CA ALA A 27 -13.23 28.46 56.15
C ALA A 27 -12.70 27.22 56.92
N GLY A 28 -13.58 26.39 57.47
CA GLY A 28 -13.22 25.12 58.13
C GLY A 28 -12.93 23.98 57.16
N PHE A 29 -13.53 23.99 55.96
CA PHE A 29 -13.28 23.02 54.91
C PHE A 29 -12.47 23.67 53.78
N ASN A 30 -11.16 23.43 53.79
CA ASN A 30 -10.15 23.97 52.88
C ASN A 30 -10.42 23.57 51.39
N VAL A 31 -11.45 24.15 50.76
CA VAL A 31 -11.89 23.87 49.39
C VAL A 31 -11.53 25.05 48.49
N PRO A 32 -10.76 24.85 47.39
CA PRO A 32 -10.46 25.92 46.46
C PRO A 32 -11.70 26.18 45.58
N ILE A 33 -12.27 27.38 45.69
CA ILE A 33 -13.35 27.84 44.81
C ILE A 33 -12.71 28.32 43.51
N SER A 34 -13.18 27.85 42.35
CA SER A 34 -12.69 28.36 41.06
C SER A 34 -13.16 29.81 40.84
N GLU A 35 -12.35 30.61 40.14
CA GLU A 35 -12.71 32.00 39.76
C GLU A 35 -14.07 32.07 39.06
N ASP A 36 -14.43 31.01 38.31
CA ASP A 36 -15.71 30.88 37.61
C ASP A 36 -16.92 30.87 38.56
N ILE A 37 -16.83 30.25 39.75
CA ILE A 37 -17.94 30.21 40.72
C ILE A 37 -18.12 31.58 41.37
N LEU A 38 -17.04 32.31 41.63
CA LEU A 38 -17.10 33.67 42.14
C LEU A 38 -17.68 34.62 41.08
N LEU A 39 -17.28 34.47 39.82
CA LEU A 39 -17.82 35.24 38.69
C LEU A 39 -19.30 34.95 38.46
N ILE A 40 -19.72 33.67 38.53
CA ILE A 40 -21.12 33.26 38.39
C ILE A 40 -21.96 33.80 39.55
N SER A 41 -21.44 33.78 40.78
CA SER A 41 -22.14 34.33 41.95
C SER A 41 -22.28 35.86 41.87
N CYS A 42 -21.25 36.57 41.42
CA CYS A 42 -21.30 38.01 41.16
C CYS A 42 -22.21 38.38 39.98
N ALA A 43 -22.24 37.55 38.92
CA ALA A 43 -23.12 37.74 37.77
C ALA A 43 -24.59 37.48 38.12
N ILE A 44 -24.87 36.50 38.98
CA ILE A 44 -26.21 36.23 39.51
C ILE A 44 -26.66 37.43 40.37
N LEU A 45 -25.82 37.92 41.29
CA LEU A 45 -26.11 39.12 42.10
C LEU A 45 -26.34 40.39 41.24
N ALA A 46 -25.54 40.59 40.20
CA ALA A 46 -25.70 41.71 39.27
C ALA A 46 -26.97 41.58 38.39
N SER A 47 -27.40 40.35 38.08
CA SER A 47 -28.64 40.10 37.33
C SER A 47 -29.90 40.28 38.18
N SER A 48 -29.83 39.98 39.47
CA SER A 48 -30.98 39.98 40.39
C SER A 48 -31.34 41.36 40.95
N TYR A 49 -30.45 42.36 40.86
CA TYR A 49 -30.67 43.71 41.43
C TYR A 49 -30.50 44.84 40.41
N LYS A 50 -30.96 44.60 39.17
CA LYS A 50 -30.80 45.51 38.02
C LYS A 50 -31.53 46.86 38.13
N SER A 51 -32.26 47.13 39.21
CA SER A 51 -33.09 48.34 39.33
C SER A 51 -32.91 49.18 40.61
N LEU A 52 -31.98 48.87 41.53
CA LEU A 52 -32.01 49.53 42.85
C LEU A 52 -30.67 49.86 43.53
N ILE A 53 -29.53 49.84 42.83
CA ILE A 53 -28.24 50.11 43.49
C ILE A 53 -27.47 51.23 42.79
N ASN A 54 -27.17 52.28 43.56
CA ASN A 54 -26.35 53.42 43.18
C ASN A 54 -24.97 52.93 42.68
N PRO A 55 -24.48 53.37 41.50
CA PRO A 55 -23.22 52.90 40.92
C PRO A 55 -22.00 53.14 41.82
N TYR A 56 -22.05 54.10 42.75
CA TYR A 56 -21.00 54.28 43.75
C TYR A 56 -20.90 53.14 44.76
N ILE A 57 -22.02 52.50 45.13
CA ILE A 57 -22.03 51.37 46.08
C ILE A 57 -21.48 50.12 45.42
N LEU A 58 -21.77 49.91 44.13
CA LEU A 58 -21.21 48.80 43.36
C LEU A 58 -19.69 48.94 43.19
N TYR A 59 -19.23 50.18 42.94
CA TYR A 59 -17.79 50.47 42.84
C TYR A 59 -17.08 50.29 44.19
N LEU A 60 -17.69 50.73 45.30
CA LEU A 60 -17.14 50.54 46.64
C LEU A 60 -17.11 49.05 47.05
N ALA A 61 -18.14 48.27 46.67
CA ALA A 61 -18.21 46.84 46.94
C ALA A 61 -17.19 46.03 46.12
N LEU A 62 -16.95 46.41 44.85
CA LEU A 62 -15.89 45.82 44.03
C LEU A 62 -14.50 46.18 44.58
N TYR A 63 -14.31 47.40 45.07
CA TYR A 63 -13.04 47.83 45.66
C TYR A 63 -12.79 47.16 47.02
N LEU A 64 -13.80 47.04 47.88
CA LEU A 64 -13.70 46.28 49.14
C LEU A 64 -13.52 44.79 48.89
N GLY A 65 -14.18 44.21 47.87
CA GLY A 65 -14.03 42.82 47.48
C GLY A 65 -12.62 42.52 46.94
N ALA A 66 -12.04 43.44 46.16
CA ALA A 66 -10.65 43.36 45.73
C ALA A 66 -9.68 43.51 46.91
N TYR A 67 -9.95 44.43 47.85
CA TYR A 67 -9.10 44.66 49.02
C TYR A 67 -9.16 43.49 50.03
N LEU A 68 -10.33 42.93 50.28
CA LEU A 68 -10.53 41.73 51.11
C LEU A 68 -10.01 40.47 50.41
N GLY A 69 -10.11 40.40 49.08
CA GLY A 69 -9.46 39.36 48.28
C GLY A 69 -7.94 39.42 48.40
N PHE A 70 -7.36 40.62 48.37
CA PHE A 70 -5.93 40.84 48.56
C PHE A 70 -5.48 40.58 50.00
N LEU A 71 -6.30 40.94 50.99
CA LEU A 71 -6.05 40.66 52.41
C LEU A 71 -6.18 39.15 52.72
N SER A 72 -7.13 38.46 52.09
CA SER A 72 -7.30 37.00 52.15
C SER A 72 -6.14 36.27 51.46
N LEU A 73 -5.64 36.79 50.35
CA LEU A 73 -4.44 36.28 49.70
C LEU A 73 -3.20 36.47 50.59
N MET A 74 -3.05 37.65 51.21
CA MET A 74 -1.98 37.95 52.17
C MET A 74 -2.09 37.11 53.45
N LEU A 75 -3.29 36.91 53.99
CA LEU A 75 -3.52 36.05 55.15
C LEU A 75 -3.34 34.57 54.78
N CYS A 76 -3.71 34.11 53.59
CA CYS A 76 -3.36 32.76 53.09
C CYS A 76 -1.86 32.58 52.89
N LEU A 77 -1.14 33.63 52.51
CA LEU A 77 0.32 33.63 52.38
C LEU A 77 1.03 33.67 53.74
N VAL A 78 0.41 34.28 54.77
CA VAL A 78 1.01 34.47 56.11
C VAL A 78 0.54 33.44 57.15
N SER A 79 -0.57 32.71 56.93
CA SER A 79 -1.14 31.73 57.87
C SER A 79 -0.97 30.27 57.47
N GLN A 80 -0.03 29.93 56.58
CA GLN A 80 0.47 28.56 56.50
C GLN A 80 1.23 28.28 57.81
N PRO A 81 0.74 27.37 58.69
CA PRO A 81 1.55 26.95 59.81
C PRO A 81 2.72 26.15 59.23
N PHE A 82 3.91 26.72 59.36
CA PHE A 82 5.19 26.01 59.32
C PHE A 82 5.17 24.90 60.37
N PHE A 83 4.62 23.74 60.02
CA PHE A 83 5.32 22.50 60.29
C PHE A 83 5.91 22.07 58.97
N ALA A 84 7.04 22.70 58.63
CA ALA A 84 7.92 22.17 57.61
C ALA A 84 8.43 20.83 58.14
N TYR A 85 7.77 19.73 57.74
CA TYR A 85 8.57 18.54 57.51
C TYR A 85 9.45 18.90 56.33
N GLU A 86 10.76 18.99 56.56
CA GLU A 86 11.69 19.03 55.44
C GLU A 86 11.40 17.77 54.60
N PRO A 87 11.15 17.92 53.28
CA PRO A 87 10.88 16.77 52.45
C PRO A 87 12.07 15.82 52.58
N LEU A 88 11.78 14.54 52.81
CA LEU A 88 12.82 13.55 53.04
C LEU A 88 13.70 13.50 51.80
N VAL A 89 14.93 13.98 51.91
CA VAL A 89 15.88 13.98 50.81
C VAL A 89 16.36 12.54 50.61
N VAL A 90 16.00 11.95 49.48
CA VAL A 90 16.35 10.57 49.14
C VAL A 90 17.25 10.51 47.92
N SER A 91 18.28 9.66 48.00
CA SER A 91 19.10 9.30 46.86
C SER A 91 18.43 8.19 46.05
N LEU A 92 18.50 8.27 44.72
CA LEU A 92 17.98 7.23 43.83
C LEU A 92 19.04 6.14 43.59
N PRO A 93 18.66 4.84 43.54
CA PRO A 93 17.32 4.32 43.77
C PRO A 93 16.93 4.31 45.27
N TYR A 94 15.66 4.55 45.54
CA TYR A 94 15.07 4.58 46.88
C TYR A 94 13.94 3.54 47.00
N HIS A 95 13.86 2.87 48.15
CA HIS A 95 12.80 1.90 48.47
C HIS A 95 12.40 2.03 49.94
N GLU A 96 11.10 2.10 50.19
CA GLU A 96 10.52 2.15 51.53
C GLU A 96 9.30 1.23 51.63
N LYS A 97 9.16 0.54 52.77
CA LYS A 97 7.91 -0.10 53.20
C LYS A 97 7.48 0.55 54.51
N GLY A 98 6.27 1.09 54.54
CA GLY A 98 5.79 1.86 55.68
C GLY A 98 4.29 1.80 55.85
N ILE A 99 3.82 2.48 56.90
CA ILE A 99 2.40 2.77 57.12
C ILE A 99 2.27 4.29 57.07
N PHE A 100 1.41 4.78 56.18
CA PHE A 100 1.07 6.20 56.10
C PHE A 100 0.01 6.52 57.15
N TRP A 101 0.34 7.41 58.10
CA TRP A 101 -0.53 7.81 59.20
C TRP A 101 -1.11 9.21 58.95
N VAL A 102 -2.38 9.28 58.53
CA VAL A 102 -3.04 10.56 58.18
C VAL A 102 -3.14 11.53 59.36
N LYS A 103 -3.16 11.02 60.60
CA LYS A 103 -3.22 11.84 61.83
C LYS A 103 -1.89 12.51 62.20
N GLU A 104 -0.76 12.00 61.72
CA GLU A 104 0.58 12.50 62.07
C GLU A 104 1.18 13.39 60.96
N ALA A 105 0.78 13.19 59.69
CA ALA A 105 1.19 14.05 58.59
C ALA A 105 0.06 14.21 57.54
N LYS A 106 -0.18 15.45 57.10
CA LYS A 106 -1.13 15.73 56.00
C LYS A 106 -0.63 15.22 54.64
N ALA A 107 0.69 15.04 54.50
CA ALA A 107 1.36 14.47 53.33
C ALA A 107 2.75 13.92 53.73
N TYR A 108 3.25 12.88 53.04
CA TYR A 108 4.67 12.50 53.06
C TYR A 108 5.31 13.05 51.80
N GLU A 109 6.43 13.76 51.94
CA GLU A 109 7.13 14.40 50.84
C GLU A 109 8.54 13.83 50.71
N TYR A 110 8.86 13.36 49.51
CA TYR A 110 10.17 12.83 49.16
C TYR A 110 10.83 13.76 48.14
N SER A 111 11.95 14.35 48.51
CA SER A 111 12.74 15.20 47.61
C SER A 111 13.88 14.38 47.00
N PHE A 112 14.01 14.39 45.68
CA PHE A 112 15.09 13.71 44.99
C PHE A 112 15.52 14.46 43.73
N SER A 113 16.72 14.17 43.27
CA SER A 113 17.27 14.76 42.04
C SER A 113 17.44 13.66 41.00
N LEU A 114 17.02 13.93 39.76
CA LEU A 114 17.41 13.09 38.62
C LEU A 114 18.64 13.70 37.98
N GLU A 115 19.65 12.88 37.77
CA GLU A 115 20.83 13.29 37.02
C GLU A 115 20.51 13.30 35.52
N PRO A 116 21.15 14.17 34.71
CA PRO A 116 20.96 14.18 33.27
C PRO A 116 21.20 12.79 32.67
N GLY A 117 20.25 12.31 31.86
CA GLY A 117 20.33 10.97 31.26
C GLY A 117 19.59 9.88 32.03
N GLN A 118 18.74 10.22 33.01
CA GLN A 118 17.90 9.27 33.74
C GLN A 118 16.39 9.48 33.50
N THR A 119 15.62 8.40 33.49
CA THR A 119 14.15 8.35 33.45
C THR A 119 13.62 7.99 34.83
N LEU A 120 12.56 8.65 35.28
CA LEU A 120 11.97 8.45 36.59
C LEU A 120 10.96 7.30 36.57
N SER A 121 11.23 6.25 37.36
CA SER A 121 10.28 5.18 37.63
C SER A 121 9.80 5.30 39.08
N ILE A 122 8.48 5.37 39.28
CA ILE A 122 7.86 5.40 40.61
C ILE A 122 6.86 4.24 40.69
N GLU A 123 7.12 3.30 41.58
CA GLU A 123 6.19 2.22 41.89
C GLU A 123 5.66 2.41 43.31
N LEU A 124 4.34 2.53 43.47
CA LEU A 124 3.69 2.67 44.77
C LEU A 124 2.69 1.53 44.91
N LYS A 125 2.87 0.67 45.93
CA LYS A 125 2.06 -0.48 46.33
C LYS A 125 1.29 -0.17 47.61
N THR A 126 -0.05 -0.19 47.62
CA THR A 126 -0.90 0.11 48.78
C THR A 126 -2.15 -0.78 48.75
N THR A 127 -2.90 -0.83 49.85
CA THR A 127 -4.15 -1.61 49.92
C THR A 127 -5.42 -0.76 49.79
N CYS A 128 -5.28 0.57 49.72
CA CYS A 128 -6.40 1.53 49.71
C CYS A 128 -5.97 2.86 49.05
N LEU A 129 -6.95 3.70 48.67
CA LEU A 129 -6.73 4.90 47.85
C LEU A 129 -5.70 5.86 48.48
N LEU A 130 -4.51 5.94 47.89
CA LEU A 130 -3.42 6.84 48.26
C LEU A 130 -3.08 7.67 47.01
N SER A 131 -3.19 9.00 47.09
CA SER A 131 -2.89 9.87 45.94
C SER A 131 -1.43 10.30 45.95
N ALA A 132 -0.76 10.24 44.80
CA ALA A 132 0.61 10.68 44.63
C ALA A 132 0.66 11.91 43.70
N ARG A 133 1.50 12.89 44.00
CA ARG A 133 1.69 14.09 43.17
C ARG A 133 3.17 14.35 43.01
N LEU A 134 3.61 14.56 41.77
CA LEU A 134 5.00 14.90 41.48
C LEU A 134 5.08 16.38 41.12
N TRP A 135 5.99 17.09 41.79
CA TRP A 135 6.28 18.51 41.60
C TRP A 135 7.73 18.66 41.13
N GLU A 136 7.99 19.64 40.26
CA GLU A 136 9.34 20.05 39.87
C GLU A 136 9.69 21.36 40.60
N LEU A 137 10.77 21.37 41.38
CA LEU A 137 11.25 22.53 42.13
C LEU A 137 11.71 23.63 41.17
N GLY A 138 11.15 24.84 41.31
CA GLY A 138 11.52 26.02 40.52
C GLY A 138 10.63 26.35 39.32
N SER A 139 9.62 25.52 39.02
CA SER A 139 8.57 25.85 38.04
C SER A 139 7.20 25.94 38.72
N ASN A 140 6.43 27.01 38.49
CA ASN A 140 5.03 27.12 38.95
C ASN A 140 4.07 26.18 38.18
N LYS A 141 4.58 25.18 37.44
CA LYS A 141 3.80 24.26 36.61
C LYS A 141 3.75 22.86 37.23
N ARG A 142 2.53 22.35 37.37
CA ARG A 142 2.23 20.99 37.84
C ARG A 142 2.54 19.99 36.72
N VAL A 143 3.52 19.10 36.90
CA VAL A 143 4.01 18.22 35.81
C VAL A 143 3.03 17.08 35.50
N LYS A 144 2.42 16.41 36.50
CA LYS A 144 1.35 15.40 36.28
C LYS A 144 0.56 15.12 37.56
N ARG A 145 -0.72 14.74 37.43
CA ARG A 145 -1.56 14.25 38.53
C ARG A 145 -1.65 12.73 38.43
N LEU A 146 -1.11 12.00 39.41
CA LEU A 146 -1.16 10.54 39.47
C LEU A 146 -2.32 10.13 40.41
N HIS A 147 -3.44 9.67 39.85
CA HIS A 147 -4.55 9.13 40.65
C HIS A 147 -4.39 7.62 40.76
N ALA A 148 -4.12 7.07 41.96
CA ALA A 148 -3.82 5.64 42.14
C ALA A 148 -4.88 4.87 42.95
N TRP A 149 -5.38 3.75 42.41
CA TRP A 149 -5.01 2.38 42.81
C TRP A 149 -5.62 1.28 41.89
N PRO A 150 -4.87 0.23 41.46
CA PRO A 150 -3.42 0.08 41.52
C PRO A 150 -2.72 0.87 40.39
N LEU A 151 -1.57 1.48 40.68
CA LEU A 151 -0.82 2.30 39.73
C LEU A 151 0.62 1.77 39.60
N GLN A 152 0.99 1.34 38.39
CA GLN A 152 2.37 1.31 37.90
C GLN A 152 2.44 2.39 36.81
N ASP A 153 3.28 3.40 36.97
CA ASP A 153 3.44 4.47 35.97
C ASP A 153 4.96 4.77 35.82
N GLU A 154 5.48 4.65 34.59
CA GLU A 154 6.83 5.11 34.25
C GLU A 154 6.72 6.50 33.63
N LEU A 155 7.41 7.49 34.19
CA LEU A 155 7.38 8.86 33.71
C LEU A 155 8.69 9.21 32.99
N VAL A 156 8.63 9.37 31.67
CA VAL A 156 9.76 9.88 30.88
C VAL A 156 9.90 11.39 31.10
N CYS A 157 10.89 11.80 31.89
CA CYS A 157 11.27 13.20 32.05
C CYS A 157 12.55 13.51 31.23
N PRO A 158 12.60 14.63 30.50
CA PRO A 158 13.78 15.03 29.72
C PRO A 158 14.97 15.38 30.63
N THR A 159 16.16 15.27 30.04
CA THR A 159 17.47 15.08 30.69
C THR A 159 18.22 16.38 30.99
N ASP A 160 17.75 17.12 31.97
CA ASP A 160 18.48 18.16 32.71
C ASP A 160 18.36 17.88 34.21
N ARG A 161 19.34 18.33 35.01
CA ARG A 161 19.34 18.06 36.45
C ARG A 161 18.16 18.79 37.09
N ARG A 162 17.10 18.05 37.39
CA ARG A 162 15.86 18.59 37.95
C ARG A 162 15.60 17.98 39.31
N HIS A 163 15.17 18.85 40.22
CA HIS A 163 14.79 18.49 41.57
C HIS A 163 13.28 18.24 41.60
N PHE A 164 12.87 17.09 42.11
CA PHE A 164 11.47 16.70 42.19
C PHE A 164 11.06 16.49 43.64
N ILE A 165 9.79 16.81 43.93
CA ILE A 165 9.12 16.45 45.18
C ILE A 165 7.97 15.51 44.84
N LEU A 166 8.03 14.28 45.35
CA LEU A 166 6.91 13.35 45.35
C LEU A 166 6.13 13.49 46.65
N GLU A 167 4.88 13.90 46.55
CA GLU A 167 3.95 14.10 47.66
C GLU A 167 2.91 12.97 47.68
N LEU A 168 2.86 12.20 48.77
CA LEU A 168 1.83 11.19 49.03
C LEU A 168 0.78 11.74 49.99
N ARG A 169 -0.52 11.58 49.65
CA ARG A 169 -1.66 11.97 50.50
C ARG A 169 -2.69 10.84 50.61
N GLY A 170 -3.01 10.45 51.84
CA GLY A 170 -4.03 9.46 52.16
C GLY A 170 -5.37 10.05 52.56
N THR A 171 -6.45 9.28 52.38
CA THR A 171 -7.82 9.62 52.83
C THR A 171 -8.30 8.79 54.02
N HIS A 172 -7.50 7.84 54.51
CA HIS A 172 -7.85 6.89 55.58
C HIS A 172 -6.75 6.86 56.67
N ASP A 173 -7.12 6.69 57.94
CA ASP A 173 -6.25 6.87 59.11
C ASP A 173 -4.91 6.09 59.08
N LYS A 174 -4.88 4.87 58.51
CA LYS A 174 -3.67 4.03 58.36
C LYS A 174 -3.65 3.32 57.01
N ILE A 175 -2.63 3.57 56.19
CA ILE A 175 -2.50 2.97 54.85
C ILE A 175 -1.11 2.31 54.73
N PRO A 176 -1.01 0.98 54.70
CA PRO A 176 0.25 0.31 54.35
C PRO A 176 0.66 0.69 52.93
N PHE A 177 1.92 1.06 52.74
CA PHE A 177 2.47 1.32 51.43
C PHE A 177 3.89 0.74 51.26
N GLU A 178 4.24 0.46 50.01
CA GLU A 178 5.58 0.16 49.56
C GLU A 178 5.88 1.10 48.39
N LEU A 179 6.88 1.97 48.54
CA LEU A 179 7.27 2.97 47.56
C LEU A 179 8.67 2.63 47.02
N GLN A 180 8.81 2.58 45.71
CA GLN A 180 10.08 2.51 45.02
C GLN A 180 10.22 3.71 44.08
N ILE A 181 11.34 4.42 44.17
CA ILE A 181 11.69 5.53 43.29
C ILE A 181 13.03 5.21 42.66
N GLN A 182 13.11 5.13 41.34
CA GLN A 182 14.34 4.77 40.62
C GLN A 182 14.62 5.76 39.50
N GLY A 183 15.85 6.23 39.42
CA GLY A 183 16.40 6.89 38.23
C GLY A 183 17.01 5.81 37.35
N LYS A 184 16.35 5.43 36.25
CA LYS A 184 16.86 4.45 35.29
C LYS A 184 17.65 5.17 34.20
N PRO A 185 18.86 4.74 33.80
CA PRO A 185 19.55 5.37 32.69
C PRO A 185 18.71 5.32 31.39
N THR A 186 18.55 6.46 30.71
CA THR A 186 17.71 6.65 29.51
C THR A 186 18.42 6.25 28.21
N LEU A 187 19.74 6.01 28.25
CA LEU A 187 20.53 5.68 27.06
C LEU A 187 20.24 4.25 26.58
N LEU A 188 19.58 4.13 25.42
CA LEU A 188 19.59 2.93 24.60
C LEU A 188 20.98 2.78 23.94
N PHE A 189 21.57 1.59 24.06
CA PHE A 189 22.94 1.31 23.62
C PHE A 189 23.13 1.38 22.09
N PRO A 190 24.05 2.23 21.57
CA PRO A 190 24.37 2.31 20.15
C PRO A 190 25.48 1.35 19.69
N VAL A 191 26.13 0.64 20.61
CA VAL A 191 27.26 -0.26 20.35
C VAL A 191 26.81 -1.71 20.53
N LYS A 192 26.99 -2.54 19.49
CA LYS A 192 26.67 -3.97 19.54
C LYS A 192 27.45 -4.64 20.67
N ASP A 193 26.79 -5.51 21.45
CA ASP A 193 27.37 -6.33 22.52
C ASP A 193 27.88 -5.55 23.76
N LYS A 194 27.30 -4.38 24.04
CA LYS A 194 27.58 -3.56 25.23
C LYS A 194 26.31 -3.30 26.05
N THR A 195 26.46 -3.23 27.38
CA THR A 195 25.34 -3.04 28.34
C THR A 195 25.54 -1.79 29.19
N GLN A 196 24.54 -1.39 29.98
CA GLN A 196 24.62 -0.19 30.86
C GLN A 196 25.84 -0.17 31.79
N GLU A 197 26.41 -1.33 32.10
CA GLU A 197 27.63 -1.50 32.91
C GLU A 197 28.91 -1.03 32.21
N ASP A 198 28.88 -0.83 30.88
CA ASP A 198 30.02 -0.38 30.07
C ASP A 198 30.09 1.16 29.90
N ILE A 199 29.12 1.92 30.41
CA ILE A 199 29.12 3.40 30.35
C ILE A 199 30.11 3.92 31.39
N ILE A 200 31.20 4.55 30.94
CA ILE A 200 32.14 5.24 31.83
C ILE A 200 31.78 6.72 31.83
N SER A 201 31.27 7.22 32.95
CA SER A 201 31.09 8.65 33.13
C SER A 201 32.45 9.30 33.33
N PHE A 202 32.81 10.21 32.42
CA PHE A 202 33.94 11.12 32.56
C PHE A 202 33.41 12.56 32.80
N VAL A 203 32.14 12.71 33.20
CA VAL A 203 31.54 14.00 33.48
C VAL A 203 32.25 14.62 34.68
N GLY A 204 32.86 15.79 34.48
CA GLY A 204 33.71 16.47 35.47
C GLY A 204 35.22 16.21 35.31
N ASP A 205 35.64 15.34 34.38
CA ASP A 205 37.07 15.11 34.14
C ASP A 205 37.75 16.33 33.53
N SER A 206 38.94 16.63 34.04
CA SER A 206 39.81 17.68 33.51
C SER A 206 40.27 17.35 32.09
N ARG A 207 39.99 18.24 31.14
CA ARG A 207 40.52 18.19 29.77
C ARG A 207 41.36 19.43 29.52
N ASP A 208 42.33 19.29 28.62
CA ASP A 208 43.22 20.38 28.20
C ASP A 208 43.94 21.03 29.41
N GLU A 209 44.63 20.21 30.21
CA GLU A 209 45.43 20.68 31.36
C GLU A 209 44.64 21.49 32.41
N GLY A 210 43.36 21.20 32.61
CA GLY A 210 42.53 21.87 33.62
C GLY A 210 41.68 23.04 33.13
N ILE A 211 41.77 23.39 31.85
CA ILE A 211 41.08 24.57 31.32
C ILE A 211 39.59 24.32 31.10
N ARG A 212 39.17 23.07 30.86
CA ARG A 212 37.75 22.72 30.70
C ARG A 212 37.39 21.41 31.40
N LEU A 213 36.16 21.34 31.89
CA LEU A 213 35.56 20.11 32.40
C LEU A 213 34.83 19.40 31.27
N HIS A 214 34.90 18.07 31.25
CA HIS A 214 34.16 17.27 30.30
C HIS A 214 32.71 17.12 30.76
N GLU A 215 31.74 17.51 29.92
CA GLU A 215 30.31 17.55 30.29
C GLU A 215 29.50 16.42 29.62
N GLY A 216 30.16 15.51 28.90
CA GLY A 216 29.52 14.44 28.11
C GLY A 216 29.67 13.05 28.72
N LEU A 217 28.65 12.21 28.53
CA LEU A 217 28.73 10.76 28.76
C LEU A 217 29.36 10.08 27.55
N ASP A 218 30.57 9.52 27.70
CA ASP A 218 31.27 8.86 26.60
C ASP A 218 30.98 7.35 26.57
N ILE A 219 30.61 6.85 25.40
CA ILE A 219 30.50 5.41 25.14
C ILE A 219 31.63 5.03 24.19
N LYS A 220 32.63 4.29 24.69
CA LYS A 220 33.74 3.82 23.85
C LYS A 220 33.32 2.60 23.04
N ALA A 221 33.64 2.61 21.75
CA ALA A 221 33.46 1.47 20.86
C ALA A 221 34.82 1.02 20.28
N PRO A 222 35.07 -0.29 20.09
CA PRO A 222 36.25 -0.76 19.37
C PRO A 222 36.32 -0.18 17.95
N GLU A 223 37.53 -0.01 17.43
CA GLU A 223 37.75 0.50 16.08
C GLU A 223 37.01 -0.34 15.02
N LYS A 224 36.42 0.31 14.01
CA LYS A 224 35.59 -0.29 12.94
C LYS A 224 34.23 -0.89 13.37
N THR A 225 33.78 -0.64 14.60
CA THR A 225 32.42 -1.02 15.02
C THR A 225 31.38 -0.13 14.34
N PRO A 226 30.32 -0.67 13.70
CA PRO A 226 29.26 0.13 13.10
C PRO A 226 28.45 0.89 14.15
N LEU A 227 28.27 2.20 13.96
CA LEU A 227 27.44 3.06 14.81
C LEU A 227 26.17 3.48 14.05
N LEU A 228 25.00 3.32 14.66
CA LEU A 228 23.70 3.63 14.08
C LEU A 228 23.08 4.87 14.74
N ALA A 229 22.21 5.57 14.00
CA ALA A 229 21.44 6.69 14.54
C ALA A 229 20.51 6.18 15.65
N VAL A 230 20.70 6.70 16.88
CA VAL A 230 19.93 6.29 18.08
C VAL A 230 18.48 6.80 18.10
N LYS A 231 18.21 7.85 17.32
CA LYS A 231 16.92 8.56 17.22
C LYS A 231 16.71 9.08 15.80
N ASP A 232 15.45 9.34 15.48
CA ASP A 232 15.07 10.15 14.31
C ASP A 232 15.64 11.56 14.50
N GLY A 233 16.28 12.10 13.48
CA GLY A 233 16.90 13.41 13.63
C GLY A 233 17.57 13.94 12.37
N LEU A 234 18.07 15.17 12.48
CA LEU A 234 18.82 15.85 11.44
C LEU A 234 20.32 15.79 11.75
N VAL A 235 21.12 15.33 10.79
CA VAL A 235 22.57 15.44 10.89
C VAL A 235 22.94 16.92 10.79
N SER A 236 23.33 17.51 11.91
CA SER A 236 23.53 18.95 12.03
C SER A 236 24.94 19.41 11.70
N ASP A 237 25.93 18.51 11.74
CA ASP A 237 27.33 18.80 11.40
C ASP A 237 28.07 17.48 11.09
N VAL A 238 29.03 17.49 10.17
CA VAL A 238 29.94 16.37 9.88
C VAL A 238 31.32 16.90 9.52
N GLY A 239 32.40 16.26 9.99
CA GLY A 239 33.73 16.76 9.65
C GLY A 239 34.87 15.99 10.30
N THR A 240 36.06 16.58 10.30
CA THR A 240 37.25 16.06 10.99
C THR A 240 37.84 17.13 11.89
N ARG A 241 38.01 16.85 13.19
CA ARG A 241 38.60 17.77 14.17
C ARG A 241 39.95 17.25 14.68
N LYS A 242 40.87 18.16 14.98
CA LYS A 242 42.27 17.88 15.36
C LYS A 242 42.42 16.95 16.58
N ARG A 243 41.50 17.04 17.55
CA ARG A 243 41.49 16.18 18.76
C ARG A 243 40.43 15.06 18.73
N GLY A 244 39.37 15.20 17.93
CA GLY A 244 38.20 14.30 17.92
C GLY A 244 38.12 13.35 16.73
N GLY A 245 39.08 13.37 15.80
CA GLY A 245 39.02 12.58 14.57
C GLY A 245 37.83 12.98 13.68
N LYS A 246 37.36 12.05 12.84
CA LYS A 246 36.13 12.23 12.06
C LYS A 246 34.93 12.19 13.00
N PHE A 247 33.95 13.06 12.77
CA PHE A 247 32.77 13.18 13.63
C PHE A 247 31.48 13.39 12.84
N VAL A 248 30.35 13.05 13.47
CA VAL A 248 28.99 13.33 13.04
C VAL A 248 28.22 13.89 14.24
N MET A 249 27.47 14.97 14.03
CA MET A 249 26.53 15.51 15.00
C MET A 249 25.10 15.25 14.52
N LEU A 250 24.29 14.61 15.35
CA LEU A 250 22.87 14.37 15.09
C LEU A 250 22.05 15.18 16.08
N LYS A 251 21.14 16.02 15.58
CA LYS A 251 20.14 16.70 16.39
C LYS A 251 18.83 15.93 16.32
N ASP A 252 18.32 15.42 17.43
CA ASP A 252 17.00 14.80 17.43
C ASP A 252 15.88 15.85 17.32
N GLU A 253 14.72 15.40 16.84
CA GLU A 253 13.57 16.27 16.57
C GLU A 253 12.55 16.33 17.71
N GLU A 254 12.70 15.47 18.72
CA GLU A 254 11.70 15.28 19.78
C GLU A 254 12.05 16.08 21.04
N TYR A 255 13.34 16.21 21.34
CA TYR A 255 13.91 16.86 22.52
C TYR A 255 15.00 17.88 22.16
N GLY A 256 15.47 17.90 20.91
CA GLY A 256 16.48 18.85 20.43
C GLY A 256 17.89 18.56 20.93
N LEU A 257 18.15 17.36 21.45
CA LEU A 257 19.47 16.97 21.96
C LEU A 257 20.43 16.72 20.79
N HIS A 258 21.71 16.98 21.05
CA HIS A 258 22.80 16.76 20.12
C HIS A 258 23.57 15.48 20.51
N TYR A 259 23.56 14.48 19.62
CA TYR A 259 24.34 13.25 19.74
C TYR A 259 25.64 13.42 18.94
N TYR A 260 26.76 13.44 19.66
CA TYR A 260 28.08 13.61 19.08
C TYR A 260 28.78 12.26 18.90
N TYR A 261 28.91 11.82 17.65
CA TYR A 261 29.66 10.63 17.28
C TYR A 261 31.07 11.07 16.88
N ALA A 262 32.10 10.71 17.66
CA ALA A 262 33.48 11.16 17.46
C ALA A 262 34.46 9.99 17.33
N HIS A 263 35.69 10.30 16.90
CA HIS A 263 36.76 9.32 16.62
C HIS A 263 36.36 8.26 15.59
N LEU A 264 35.52 8.65 14.63
CA LEU A 264 34.99 7.74 13.63
C LEU A 264 36.10 7.32 12.66
N TYR A 265 36.10 6.04 12.27
CA TYR A 265 36.93 5.56 11.17
C TYR A 265 36.45 6.16 9.83
N SER A 266 35.13 6.22 9.65
CA SER A 266 34.42 6.82 8.51
C SER A 266 32.95 7.12 8.87
N TYR A 267 32.29 8.02 8.15
CA TYR A 267 30.84 8.27 8.26
C TYR A 267 30.20 8.33 6.86
N LYS A 268 28.91 7.96 6.77
CA LYS A 268 28.13 7.86 5.52
C LYS A 268 26.97 8.87 5.43
N VAL A 269 27.02 9.92 6.24
CA VAL A 269 25.98 10.95 6.31
C VAL A 269 26.57 12.33 5.99
N LYS A 270 25.72 13.25 5.52
CA LYS A 270 26.08 14.64 5.21
C LYS A 270 25.34 15.60 6.14
N GLU A 271 25.91 16.79 6.35
CA GLU A 271 25.20 17.88 7.02
C GLU A 271 23.87 18.18 6.30
N GLY A 272 22.79 18.36 7.07
CA GLY A 272 21.43 18.52 6.57
C GLY A 272 20.70 17.21 6.22
N GLN A 273 21.36 16.05 6.29
CA GLN A 273 20.74 14.75 6.00
C GLN A 273 19.87 14.29 7.18
N ARG A 274 18.59 14.00 6.92
CA ARG A 274 17.69 13.40 7.93
C ARG A 274 17.91 11.89 8.04
N VAL A 275 17.99 11.37 9.25
CA VAL A 275 18.15 9.94 9.56
C VAL A 275 16.95 9.43 10.37
N LYS A 276 16.57 8.16 10.18
CA LYS A 276 15.43 7.53 10.88
C LYS A 276 15.85 6.23 11.58
N LYS A 277 15.21 5.97 12.71
CA LYS A 277 15.25 4.74 13.51
C LYS A 277 14.21 3.74 12.95
N GLY A 278 14.67 2.77 12.15
CA GLY A 278 13.88 1.61 11.70
C GLY A 278 12.76 1.90 10.69
N ASP A 279 12.87 1.36 9.47
CA ASP A 279 11.89 1.50 8.39
C ASP A 279 10.78 0.41 8.41
N GLY A 280 9.51 0.70 8.02
CA GLY A 280 8.34 -0.22 8.07
C GLY A 280 7.15 0.09 7.11
N LEU A 281 6.00 -0.59 7.26
CA LEU A 281 4.79 -0.54 6.39
C LEU A 281 4.16 0.86 6.30
N HIS A 282 3.41 1.09 5.22
CA HIS A 282 2.42 2.17 5.09
C HIS A 282 1.00 1.60 4.93
N VAL A 283 -0.03 2.43 5.21
CA VAL A 283 -1.47 2.09 5.18
C VAL A 283 -2.01 1.59 3.83
N GLY A 284 -1.20 1.57 2.78
CA GLY A 284 -1.62 1.03 1.48
C GLY A 284 -1.51 -0.49 1.42
N HIS A 285 -0.59 -1.10 2.16
CA HIS A 285 -0.42 -2.55 2.17
C HIS A 285 -1.57 -3.29 2.85
N PRO A 286 -2.08 -2.84 4.02
CA PRO A 286 -3.08 -3.61 4.73
C PRO A 286 -4.44 -3.68 4.02
N LEU A 287 -4.78 -2.79 3.08
CA LEU A 287 -6.08 -2.80 2.41
C LEU A 287 -6.48 -4.18 1.84
N GLY A 288 -5.58 -4.81 1.08
CA GLY A 288 -5.82 -6.15 0.52
C GLY A 288 -5.77 -7.26 1.59
N TYR A 289 -4.93 -7.10 2.62
CA TYR A 289 -4.77 -8.04 3.73
C TYR A 289 -6.01 -8.03 4.65
N THR A 290 -6.56 -6.85 4.93
CA THR A 290 -7.81 -6.65 5.66
C THR A 290 -8.99 -7.28 4.90
N ALA A 291 -9.07 -7.07 3.59
CA ALA A 291 -10.14 -7.67 2.78
C ALA A 291 -10.09 -9.21 2.78
N SER A 292 -8.90 -9.79 2.60
CA SER A 292 -8.70 -11.25 2.64
C SER A 292 -8.93 -11.84 4.03
N ASP A 293 -8.53 -11.14 5.09
CA ASP A 293 -8.78 -11.57 6.47
C ASP A 293 -10.28 -11.56 6.83
N ILE A 294 -11.01 -10.50 6.46
CA ILE A 294 -12.46 -10.43 6.66
C ILE A 294 -13.14 -11.58 5.93
N TRP A 295 -12.76 -11.83 4.67
CA TRP A 295 -13.30 -12.94 3.88
C TRP A 295 -12.98 -14.30 4.50
N GLY A 296 -11.73 -14.51 4.91
CA GLY A 296 -11.28 -15.75 5.53
C GLY A 296 -12.02 -16.04 6.83
N ARG A 297 -12.16 -15.06 7.72
CA ARG A 297 -12.94 -15.18 8.97
C ARG A 297 -14.41 -15.45 8.70
N PHE A 298 -15.00 -14.74 7.72
CA PHE A 298 -16.37 -14.96 7.28
C PHE A 298 -16.59 -16.40 6.80
N LYS A 299 -15.70 -16.94 5.97
CA LYS A 299 -15.78 -18.33 5.48
C LYS A 299 -15.53 -19.35 6.57
N ALA A 300 -14.58 -19.11 7.47
CA ALA A 300 -14.32 -19.99 8.61
C ALA A 300 -15.57 -20.12 9.51
N MET A 301 -16.24 -19.01 9.83
CA MET A 301 -17.49 -19.02 10.60
C MET A 301 -18.68 -19.63 9.84
N GLN A 302 -18.60 -19.77 8.51
CA GLN A 302 -19.56 -20.53 7.70
C GLN A 302 -19.25 -22.05 7.68
N GLY A 303 -18.20 -22.51 8.38
CA GLY A 303 -17.81 -23.91 8.48
C GLY A 303 -16.77 -24.37 7.45
N TYR A 304 -16.19 -23.47 6.67
CA TYR A 304 -15.13 -23.82 5.73
C TYR A 304 -13.78 -23.97 6.43
N HIS A 305 -12.96 -24.91 5.97
CA HIS A 305 -11.55 -24.96 6.33
C HIS A 305 -10.81 -23.92 5.49
N VAL A 306 -10.32 -22.86 6.13
CA VAL A 306 -9.68 -21.73 5.44
C VAL A 306 -8.17 -21.80 5.59
N LEU A 307 -7.47 -21.87 4.47
CA LEU A 307 -6.03 -21.65 4.41
C LEU A 307 -5.78 -20.18 4.03
N HIS A 308 -5.32 -19.38 4.99
CA HIS A 308 -4.95 -17.99 4.79
C HIS A 308 -3.45 -17.81 5.11
N PRO A 309 -2.57 -17.99 4.12
CA PRO A 309 -1.12 -17.98 4.34
C PRO A 309 -0.51 -16.58 4.13
N MET A 310 0.71 -16.39 4.62
CA MET A 310 1.52 -15.19 4.40
C MET A 310 3.00 -15.56 4.23
N GLY A 311 3.74 -14.75 3.48
CA GLY A 311 5.15 -14.98 3.20
C GLY A 311 5.80 -13.72 2.64
N PHE A 312 7.11 -13.80 2.44
CA PHE A 312 7.94 -12.64 2.09
C PHE A 312 8.72 -12.88 0.81
N ASP A 313 8.30 -12.17 -0.25
CA ASP A 313 9.10 -12.05 -1.47
C ASP A 313 10.31 -11.15 -1.18
N SER A 314 11.48 -11.78 -1.02
CA SER A 314 12.61 -11.25 -0.27
C SER A 314 13.93 -11.24 -1.06
N PHE A 315 13.93 -11.75 -2.29
CA PHE A 315 14.99 -11.48 -3.27
C PHE A 315 14.72 -10.18 -4.04
N GLY A 316 15.73 -9.72 -4.80
CA GLY A 316 15.58 -8.65 -5.77
C GLY A 316 16.32 -7.34 -5.44
N LEU A 317 16.14 -6.41 -6.37
CA LEU A 317 16.89 -5.16 -6.47
C LEU A 317 16.84 -4.22 -5.24
N PRO A 318 15.74 -4.07 -4.46
CA PRO A 318 15.71 -3.03 -3.44
C PRO A 318 16.63 -3.35 -2.26
N ALA A 319 16.68 -4.62 -1.83
CA ALA A 319 17.55 -5.07 -0.76
C ALA A 319 19.02 -4.94 -1.16
N GLU A 320 19.35 -5.28 -2.41
CA GLU A 320 20.71 -5.20 -2.94
C GLU A 320 21.19 -3.75 -3.12
N THR A 321 20.36 -2.85 -3.66
CA THR A 321 20.72 -1.43 -3.76
C THR A 321 20.97 -0.82 -2.39
N TYR A 322 20.16 -1.17 -1.39
CA TYR A 322 20.40 -0.76 -0.01
C TYR A 322 21.70 -1.35 0.53
N ALA A 323 22.00 -2.61 0.23
CA ALA A 323 23.26 -3.26 0.59
C ALA A 323 24.47 -2.55 -0.01
N ILE A 324 24.41 -2.16 -1.29
CA ILE A 324 25.47 -1.38 -1.96
C ILE A 324 25.66 -0.02 -1.27
N GLN A 325 24.58 0.70 -0.98
CA GLN A 325 24.64 2.02 -0.34
C GLN A 325 25.19 1.95 1.10
N THR A 326 24.78 0.93 1.86
CA THR A 326 25.08 0.84 3.30
C THR A 326 26.28 -0.05 3.62
N GLY A 327 26.71 -0.91 2.71
CA GLY A 327 27.72 -1.95 2.92
C GLY A 327 27.24 -3.13 3.78
N ILE A 328 25.95 -3.18 4.15
CA ILE A 328 25.38 -4.25 4.98
C ILE A 328 24.89 -5.36 4.06
N HIS A 329 25.20 -6.63 4.38
CA HIS A 329 24.77 -7.77 3.57
C HIS A 329 23.24 -7.78 3.39
N PRO A 330 22.72 -7.99 2.16
CA PRO A 330 21.28 -7.88 1.86
C PRO A 330 20.41 -8.85 2.66
N GLN A 331 20.92 -10.04 3.02
CA GLN A 331 20.24 -10.97 3.91
C GLN A 331 19.88 -10.33 5.27
N ILE A 332 20.82 -9.62 5.90
CA ILE A 332 20.65 -9.06 7.24
C ILE A 332 19.54 -8.00 7.24
N THR A 333 19.53 -7.15 6.22
CA THR A 333 18.54 -6.08 6.09
C THR A 333 17.17 -6.64 5.73
N THR A 334 17.15 -7.68 4.89
CA THR A 334 15.95 -8.42 4.52
C THR A 334 15.31 -9.09 5.74
N GLU A 335 16.07 -9.86 6.52
CA GLU A 335 15.57 -10.54 7.72
C GLU A 335 15.07 -9.54 8.77
N LYS A 336 15.76 -8.41 8.95
CA LYS A 336 15.31 -7.33 9.83
C LYS A 336 14.00 -6.70 9.36
N ASN A 337 13.86 -6.46 8.05
CA ASN A 337 12.63 -5.91 7.47
C ASN A 337 11.47 -6.90 7.59
N ILE A 338 11.71 -8.19 7.35
CA ILE A 338 10.73 -9.27 7.53
C ILE A 338 10.25 -9.29 8.97
N ALA A 339 11.15 -9.28 9.96
CA ALA A 339 10.78 -9.26 11.38
C ALA A 339 9.92 -8.04 11.73
N ASN A 340 10.26 -6.86 11.20
CA ASN A 340 9.45 -5.66 11.42
C ASN A 340 8.07 -5.77 10.75
N PHE A 341 8.01 -6.18 9.48
CA PHE A 341 6.75 -6.35 8.76
C PHE A 341 5.86 -7.41 9.42
N ARG A 342 6.42 -8.54 9.83
CA ARG A 342 5.70 -9.59 10.56
C ARG A 342 5.04 -9.02 11.82
N ARG A 343 5.78 -8.29 12.66
CA ARG A 343 5.24 -7.59 13.83
C ARG A 343 4.10 -6.63 13.48
N GLN A 344 4.24 -5.85 12.40
CA GLN A 344 3.21 -4.90 11.97
C GLN A 344 1.95 -5.58 11.43
N ILE A 345 2.09 -6.72 10.76
CA ILE A 345 0.98 -7.53 10.27
C ILE A 345 0.27 -8.20 11.46
N GLU A 346 1.02 -8.74 12.42
CA GLU A 346 0.49 -9.30 13.67
C GLU A 346 -0.27 -8.25 14.49
N SER A 347 0.21 -6.99 14.56
CA SER A 347 -0.49 -5.92 15.30
C SER A 347 -1.81 -5.47 14.65
N LEU A 348 -2.05 -5.81 13.38
CA LEU A 348 -3.34 -5.64 12.70
C LEU A 348 -4.32 -6.79 12.98
N GLY A 349 -3.84 -7.87 13.60
CA GLY A 349 -4.66 -9.02 13.97
C GLY A 349 -5.20 -9.83 12.79
N PHE A 350 -4.43 -9.93 11.71
CA PHE A 350 -4.80 -10.82 10.60
C PHE A 350 -4.61 -12.28 11.00
N ALA A 351 -5.61 -13.13 10.73
CA ALA A 351 -5.59 -14.56 10.96
C ALA A 351 -4.81 -15.28 9.85
N TYR A 352 -3.50 -15.04 9.81
CA TYR A 352 -2.59 -15.81 8.96
C TYR A 352 -2.15 -17.10 9.64
N ASP A 353 -2.03 -18.17 8.87
CA ASP A 353 -1.36 -19.40 9.31
C ASP A 353 0.17 -19.21 9.24
N TRP A 354 0.73 -18.61 10.30
CA TRP A 354 2.16 -18.36 10.42
C TRP A 354 3.02 -19.63 10.47
N SER A 355 2.43 -20.81 10.71
CA SER A 355 3.17 -22.08 10.62
C SER A 355 3.58 -22.40 9.18
N ARG A 356 2.96 -21.73 8.21
CA ARG A 356 3.19 -21.87 6.78
C ARG A 356 3.95 -20.70 6.17
N GLU A 357 4.59 -19.87 6.98
CA GLU A 357 5.40 -18.76 6.48
C GLU A 357 6.51 -19.24 5.55
N ILE A 358 6.65 -18.57 4.40
CA ILE A 358 7.76 -18.77 3.46
C ILE A 358 8.52 -17.47 3.25
N GLN A 359 9.81 -17.58 2.94
CA GLN A 359 10.67 -16.46 2.58
C GLN A 359 11.46 -16.85 1.34
N THR A 360 11.30 -16.13 0.23
CA THR A 360 11.84 -16.56 -1.07
C THR A 360 13.37 -16.62 -1.12
N HIS A 361 14.06 -15.84 -0.27
CA HIS A 361 15.52 -15.86 -0.16
C HIS A 361 16.11 -17.06 0.60
N LYS A 362 15.29 -17.89 1.24
CA LYS A 362 15.74 -19.08 1.99
C LYS A 362 15.97 -20.26 1.05
N SER A 363 17.03 -21.02 1.29
CA SER A 363 17.45 -22.15 0.44
C SER A 363 16.41 -23.26 0.33
N GLU A 364 15.67 -23.48 1.41
CA GLU A 364 14.57 -24.41 1.54
C GLU A 364 13.41 -24.07 0.58
N TYR A 365 13.29 -22.79 0.21
CA TYR A 365 12.35 -22.30 -0.80
C TYR A 365 12.96 -22.36 -2.20
N TYR A 366 14.08 -21.65 -2.43
CA TYR A 366 14.59 -21.48 -3.80
C TYR A 366 15.22 -22.75 -4.39
N LYS A 367 15.51 -23.79 -3.58
CA LYS A 367 15.78 -25.16 -4.08
C LYS A 367 14.72 -25.59 -5.09
N TRP A 368 13.46 -25.33 -4.78
CA TRP A 368 12.33 -25.71 -5.62
C TRP A 368 12.14 -24.77 -6.81
N THR A 369 12.44 -23.47 -6.66
CA THR A 369 12.53 -22.57 -7.81
C THR A 369 13.59 -23.05 -8.81
N GLN A 370 14.76 -23.48 -8.32
CA GLN A 370 15.83 -24.08 -9.14
C GLN A 370 15.35 -25.37 -9.80
N TRP A 371 14.65 -26.23 -9.06
CA TRP A 371 14.07 -27.46 -9.59
C TRP A 371 13.07 -27.20 -10.73
N ILE A 372 12.16 -26.23 -10.57
CA ILE A 372 11.21 -25.83 -11.64
C ILE A 372 11.96 -25.33 -12.87
N PHE A 373 13.01 -24.52 -12.67
CA PHE A 373 13.85 -24.07 -13.78
C PHE A 373 14.49 -25.24 -14.53
N LEU A 374 14.96 -26.28 -13.84
CA LEU A 374 15.47 -27.49 -14.49
C LEU A 374 14.39 -28.18 -15.33
N GLN A 375 13.14 -28.22 -14.86
CA GLN A 375 12.05 -28.79 -15.66
C GLN A 375 11.76 -27.96 -16.92
N LEU A 376 11.77 -26.62 -16.80
CA LEU A 376 11.66 -25.71 -17.95
C LEU A 376 12.80 -25.94 -18.95
N PHE A 377 14.04 -26.08 -18.47
CA PHE A 377 15.21 -26.37 -19.31
C PHE A 377 15.09 -27.72 -20.02
N LYS A 378 14.74 -28.79 -19.30
CA LYS A 378 14.55 -30.15 -19.86
C LYS A 378 13.46 -30.20 -20.93
N LYS A 379 12.43 -29.36 -20.82
CA LYS A 379 11.37 -29.21 -21.84
C LYS A 379 11.74 -28.28 -23.00
N GLY A 380 12.95 -27.72 -23.04
CA GLY A 380 13.37 -26.76 -24.07
C GLY A 380 12.68 -25.39 -23.96
N LEU A 381 12.08 -25.10 -22.80
CA LEU A 381 11.41 -23.82 -22.51
C LEU A 381 12.36 -22.79 -21.91
N ALA A 382 13.46 -23.20 -21.26
CA ALA A 382 14.54 -22.31 -20.87
C ALA A 382 15.72 -22.46 -21.84
N TYR A 383 16.20 -21.36 -22.43
CA TYR A 383 17.31 -21.38 -23.38
C TYR A 383 18.18 -20.12 -23.28
N GLU A 384 19.41 -20.21 -23.77
CA GLU A 384 20.36 -19.11 -23.80
C GLU A 384 20.34 -18.39 -25.16
N ALA A 385 20.39 -17.06 -25.16
CA ALA A 385 20.46 -16.25 -26.36
C ALA A 385 21.32 -14.99 -26.15
N LEU A 386 22.05 -14.59 -27.20
CA LEU A 386 22.69 -13.27 -27.27
C LEU A 386 21.69 -12.30 -27.90
N ILE A 387 21.10 -11.43 -27.08
CA ILE A 387 20.03 -10.52 -27.52
C ILE A 387 20.32 -9.08 -27.08
N PRO A 388 19.86 -8.07 -27.85
CA PRO A 388 19.90 -6.68 -27.42
C PRO A 388 18.90 -6.45 -26.29
N VAL A 389 19.40 -6.22 -25.09
CA VAL A 389 18.59 -6.03 -23.88
C VAL A 389 18.64 -4.60 -23.38
N TRP A 390 17.58 -4.19 -22.68
CA TRP A 390 17.59 -2.95 -21.92
C TRP A 390 18.54 -3.10 -20.74
N TYR A 391 19.55 -2.25 -20.66
CA TYR A 391 20.49 -2.18 -19.55
C TYR A 391 20.36 -0.82 -18.88
N CYS A 392 20.28 -0.81 -17.56
CA CYS A 392 20.30 0.43 -16.79
C CYS A 392 21.67 0.60 -16.14
N PRO A 393 22.54 1.52 -16.62
CA PRO A 393 23.88 1.72 -16.05
C PRO A 393 23.85 2.12 -14.58
N ALA A 394 22.87 2.95 -14.19
CA ALA A 394 22.72 3.41 -12.81
C ALA A 394 22.35 2.27 -11.85
N LEU A 395 21.57 1.29 -12.33
CA LEU A 395 21.22 0.11 -11.54
C LEU A 395 22.26 -0.99 -11.68
N GLY A 396 22.93 -1.12 -12.82
CA GLY A 396 23.86 -2.21 -13.14
C GLY A 396 23.18 -3.53 -13.51
N THR A 397 22.01 -3.51 -14.16
CA THR A 397 21.33 -4.73 -14.66
C THR A 397 20.60 -4.55 -15.97
N VAL A 398 20.36 -5.70 -16.59
CA VAL A 398 19.29 -5.89 -17.56
C VAL A 398 17.91 -5.75 -16.92
N LEU A 399 17.01 -5.12 -17.66
CA LEU A 399 15.60 -4.97 -17.36
C LEU A 399 14.77 -5.70 -18.43
N ALA A 400 13.71 -6.37 -18.01
CA ALA A 400 12.70 -6.89 -18.94
C ALA A 400 11.95 -5.72 -19.61
N ASN A 401 11.25 -6.00 -20.71
CA ASN A 401 10.53 -4.96 -21.45
C ASN A 401 9.48 -4.26 -20.57
N GLU A 402 8.89 -4.99 -19.63
CA GLU A 402 7.91 -4.54 -18.66
C GLU A 402 8.48 -3.62 -17.57
N GLU A 403 9.81 -3.65 -17.36
CA GLU A 403 10.52 -2.87 -16.34
C GLU A 403 11.05 -1.53 -16.90
N VAL A 404 10.72 -1.18 -18.15
CA VAL A 404 11.15 0.05 -18.82
C VAL A 404 9.96 0.93 -19.16
N LEU A 405 9.89 2.09 -18.51
CA LEU A 405 8.93 3.15 -18.79
C LEU A 405 9.35 3.92 -20.04
N GLN A 406 8.36 4.17 -20.89
CA GLN A 406 8.53 4.97 -22.10
C GLN A 406 8.03 6.38 -21.81
N LEU A 407 8.96 7.32 -21.64
CA LEU A 407 8.67 8.73 -21.36
C LEU A 407 9.17 9.59 -22.53
N ALA A 408 8.61 10.80 -22.67
CA ALA A 408 8.98 11.73 -23.74
C ALA A 408 10.47 12.12 -23.76
N GLU A 409 11.15 12.04 -22.61
CA GLU A 409 12.58 12.32 -22.46
C GLU A 409 13.49 11.15 -22.87
N GLY A 410 12.91 10.00 -23.24
CA GLY A 410 13.60 8.75 -23.53
C GLY A 410 13.26 7.62 -22.54
N PRO A 411 13.65 6.37 -22.87
CA PRO A 411 13.32 5.20 -22.07
C PRO A 411 14.03 5.27 -20.71
N ARG A 412 13.28 5.00 -19.64
CA ARG A 412 13.78 5.05 -18.27
C ARG A 412 13.35 3.80 -17.49
N SER A 413 14.14 3.38 -16.52
CA SER A 413 13.79 2.27 -15.65
C SER A 413 12.54 2.59 -14.83
N GLU A 414 11.60 1.64 -14.73
CA GLU A 414 10.43 1.74 -13.82
C GLU A 414 10.87 2.11 -12.43
N ARG A 415 11.95 1.45 -11.98
CA ARG A 415 12.57 1.77 -10.72
C ARG A 415 13.58 2.90 -10.86
N GLY A 416 13.33 4.00 -10.17
CA GLY A 416 14.26 5.12 -10.03
C GLY A 416 14.30 6.09 -11.22
N GLY A 417 13.62 5.78 -12.34
CA GLY A 417 13.53 6.69 -13.49
C GLY A 417 14.87 6.96 -14.16
N HIS A 418 15.83 6.02 -14.10
CA HIS A 418 17.16 6.21 -14.67
C HIS A 418 17.14 5.93 -16.18
N PRO A 419 17.91 6.68 -17.00
CA PRO A 419 18.05 6.37 -18.42
C PRO A 419 18.52 4.94 -18.65
N VAL A 420 17.95 4.27 -19.65
CA VAL A 420 18.34 2.92 -20.05
C VAL A 420 18.89 2.92 -21.47
N GLU A 421 19.79 2.00 -21.77
CA GLU A 421 20.42 1.83 -23.07
C GLU A 421 20.31 0.38 -23.56
N ARG A 422 20.57 0.14 -24.84
CA ARG A 422 20.59 -1.22 -25.40
C ARG A 422 22.01 -1.77 -25.38
N ARG A 423 22.18 -2.98 -24.83
CA ARG A 423 23.44 -3.74 -24.87
C ARG A 423 23.16 -5.16 -25.35
N ALA A 424 24.00 -5.68 -26.24
CA ALA A 424 23.94 -7.09 -26.60
C ALA A 424 24.56 -7.92 -25.46
N LEU A 425 23.73 -8.69 -24.75
CA LEU A 425 24.18 -9.52 -23.62
C LEU A 425 23.60 -10.92 -23.73
N ARG A 426 24.38 -11.89 -23.25
CA ARG A 426 23.97 -13.29 -23.13
C ARG A 426 22.96 -13.42 -21.99
N GLN A 427 21.74 -13.86 -22.30
CA GLN A 427 20.65 -14.00 -21.35
C GLN A 427 20.01 -15.39 -21.40
N TRP A 428 19.43 -15.79 -20.27
CA TRP A 428 18.43 -16.84 -20.21
C TRP A 428 17.07 -16.29 -20.56
N MET A 429 16.39 -16.99 -21.45
CA MET A 429 15.06 -16.69 -21.96
C MET A 429 14.11 -17.83 -21.58
N LEU A 430 12.87 -17.49 -21.22
CA LEU A 430 11.79 -18.47 -21.09
C LEU A 430 10.81 -18.36 -22.26
N ARG A 431 10.56 -19.48 -22.92
CA ARG A 431 9.68 -19.62 -24.10
C ARG A 431 8.20 -19.59 -23.74
N ILE A 432 7.76 -18.52 -23.08
CA ILE A 432 6.36 -18.30 -22.70
C ILE A 432 5.45 -18.21 -23.94
N THR A 433 5.99 -17.80 -25.10
CA THR A 433 5.24 -17.75 -26.36
C THR A 433 4.72 -19.13 -26.82
N ALA A 434 5.37 -20.22 -26.41
CA ALA A 434 4.87 -21.58 -26.66
C ALA A 434 3.53 -21.88 -25.97
N TYR A 435 3.16 -21.07 -24.97
CA TYR A 435 1.90 -21.18 -24.22
C TYR A 435 0.94 -20.03 -24.54
N ALA A 436 1.24 -19.16 -25.51
CA ALA A 436 0.46 -17.94 -25.77
C ALA A 436 -1.03 -18.22 -26.04
N GLU A 437 -1.34 -19.23 -26.87
CA GLU A 437 -2.72 -19.61 -27.17
C GLU A 437 -3.46 -20.09 -25.91
N ARG A 438 -2.88 -21.05 -25.17
CA ARG A 438 -3.47 -21.55 -23.92
C ARG A 438 -3.64 -20.47 -22.87
N LEU A 439 -2.71 -19.51 -22.80
CA LEU A 439 -2.82 -18.35 -21.90
C LEU A 439 -3.97 -17.42 -22.32
N LEU A 440 -4.36 -17.38 -23.58
CA LEU A 440 -5.54 -16.64 -24.05
C LEU A 440 -6.83 -17.43 -23.84
N GLU A 441 -6.90 -18.67 -24.30
CA GLU A 441 -8.10 -19.50 -24.25
C GLU A 441 -8.57 -19.75 -22.81
N ASP A 442 -7.66 -20.23 -21.95
CA ASP A 442 -8.00 -20.59 -20.56
C ASP A 442 -8.31 -19.35 -19.69
N LEU A 443 -8.03 -18.12 -20.17
CA LEU A 443 -8.37 -16.86 -19.48
C LEU A 443 -9.89 -16.63 -19.42
N GLU A 444 -10.64 -17.16 -20.38
CA GLU A 444 -12.10 -17.02 -20.44
C GLU A 444 -12.80 -17.82 -19.33
N GLU A 445 -12.19 -18.91 -18.85
CA GLU A 445 -12.73 -19.77 -17.78
C GLU A 445 -12.65 -19.13 -16.37
N LEU A 446 -11.94 -18.02 -16.22
CA LEU A 446 -11.62 -17.42 -14.91
C LEU A 446 -12.65 -16.37 -14.44
N ASP A 447 -12.98 -16.35 -13.13
CA ASP A 447 -13.78 -15.28 -12.50
C ASP A 447 -12.89 -14.07 -12.19
N TRP A 448 -12.36 -13.45 -13.24
CA TRP A 448 -11.48 -12.30 -13.17
C TRP A 448 -12.16 -11.06 -13.78
N PRO A 449 -11.85 -9.85 -13.28
CA PRO A 449 -12.32 -8.61 -13.87
C PRO A 449 -11.99 -8.50 -15.37
N GLU A 450 -12.99 -8.12 -16.17
CA GLU A 450 -12.85 -8.03 -17.63
C GLU A 450 -11.74 -7.07 -18.07
N SER A 451 -11.49 -6.02 -17.28
CA SER A 451 -10.38 -5.09 -17.51
C SER A 451 -9.01 -5.78 -17.41
N LEU A 452 -8.83 -6.70 -16.47
CA LEU A 452 -7.58 -7.48 -16.31
C LEU A 452 -7.43 -8.52 -17.41
N LYS A 453 -8.53 -9.20 -17.77
CA LYS A 453 -8.54 -10.11 -18.92
C LYS A 453 -8.13 -9.37 -20.20
N THR A 454 -8.75 -8.22 -20.45
CA THR A 454 -8.45 -7.35 -21.59
C THR A 454 -6.98 -6.89 -21.59
N MET A 455 -6.41 -6.53 -20.43
CA MET A 455 -4.99 -6.21 -20.32
C MET A 455 -4.10 -7.38 -20.76
N GLN A 456 -4.38 -8.62 -20.32
CA GLN A 456 -3.63 -9.80 -20.77
C GLN A 456 -3.86 -10.12 -22.25
N ARG A 457 -5.09 -10.03 -22.75
CA ARG A 457 -5.38 -10.25 -24.19
C ARG A 457 -4.62 -9.26 -25.07
N ASN A 458 -4.60 -7.98 -24.70
CA ASN A 458 -3.88 -6.94 -25.44
C ASN A 458 -2.36 -7.10 -25.32
N TRP A 459 -1.88 -7.61 -24.19
CA TRP A 459 -0.46 -7.88 -23.97
C TRP A 459 0.02 -9.06 -24.81
N ILE A 460 -0.72 -10.18 -24.78
CA ILE A 460 -0.41 -11.36 -25.58
C ILE A 460 -0.58 -11.03 -27.07
N GLY A 461 -1.65 -10.31 -27.42
CA GLY A 461 -1.88 -9.70 -28.72
C GLY A 461 -1.85 -10.71 -29.87
N ALA A 462 -2.78 -11.68 -29.85
CA ALA A 462 -2.94 -12.61 -30.96
C ALA A 462 -3.44 -11.88 -32.22
N SER A 463 -2.84 -12.21 -33.35
CA SER A 463 -3.25 -11.76 -34.68
C SER A 463 -3.28 -12.97 -35.59
N HIS A 464 -4.29 -13.05 -36.45
CA HIS A 464 -4.44 -14.11 -37.44
C HIS A 464 -4.10 -13.55 -38.81
N GLY A 465 -3.26 -14.27 -39.55
CA GLY A 465 -2.74 -13.79 -40.83
C GLY A 465 -2.10 -14.90 -41.65
N ALA A 466 -1.17 -14.51 -42.51
CA ALA A 466 -0.45 -15.38 -43.43
C ALA A 466 1.06 -15.18 -43.26
N LEU A 467 1.82 -16.30 -43.25
CA LEU A 467 3.22 -16.29 -43.64
C LEU A 467 3.29 -16.35 -45.16
N VAL A 468 4.10 -15.48 -45.76
CA VAL A 468 4.26 -15.38 -47.21
C VAL A 468 5.73 -15.35 -47.56
N ARG A 469 6.15 -16.16 -48.54
CA ARG A 469 7.53 -16.27 -49.02
C ARG A 469 7.68 -15.59 -50.38
N PHE A 470 8.69 -14.73 -50.48
CA PHE A 470 9.06 -14.02 -51.70
C PHE A 470 10.44 -14.47 -52.16
N ASN A 471 10.51 -15.16 -53.30
CA ASN A 471 11.78 -15.61 -53.86
C ASN A 471 12.63 -14.44 -54.34
N ILE A 472 13.94 -14.54 -54.18
CA ILE A 472 14.87 -13.51 -54.64
C ILE A 472 15.16 -13.67 -56.14
N LYS A 473 15.00 -12.58 -56.89
CA LYS A 473 15.29 -12.56 -58.33
C LYS A 473 16.78 -12.86 -58.56
N GLY A 474 17.07 -13.92 -59.32
CA GLY A 474 18.43 -14.36 -59.63
C GLY A 474 19.12 -15.22 -58.57
N LYS A 475 18.46 -15.52 -57.43
CA LYS A 475 18.97 -16.43 -56.39
C LYS A 475 17.95 -17.53 -56.07
N PRO A 476 17.89 -18.61 -56.88
CA PRO A 476 16.96 -19.71 -56.63
C PRO A 476 17.22 -20.34 -55.26
N LYS A 477 16.14 -20.66 -54.52
CA LYS A 477 16.13 -21.20 -53.13
C LYS A 477 16.37 -20.19 -52.00
N VAL A 478 16.67 -18.92 -52.30
CA VAL A 478 16.69 -17.85 -51.29
C VAL A 478 15.36 -17.12 -51.33
N PHE A 479 14.71 -16.96 -50.18
CA PHE A 479 13.44 -16.26 -50.04
C PHE A 479 13.43 -15.35 -48.80
N ILE A 480 12.65 -14.29 -48.87
CA ILE A 480 12.26 -13.48 -47.71
C ILE A 480 10.89 -13.97 -47.26
N GLU A 481 10.77 -14.30 -45.98
CA GLU A 481 9.49 -14.63 -45.36
C GLU A 481 8.93 -13.40 -44.63
N ILE A 482 7.65 -13.11 -44.79
CA ILE A 482 6.95 -12.01 -44.11
C ILE A 482 5.67 -12.52 -43.47
N TYR A 483 5.20 -11.79 -42.45
CA TYR A 483 3.89 -12.01 -41.85
C TYR A 483 2.96 -10.83 -42.13
N THR A 484 1.72 -11.10 -42.56
CA THR A 484 0.69 -10.08 -42.77
C THR A 484 -0.67 -10.52 -42.26
N THR A 485 -1.40 -9.62 -41.61
CA THR A 485 -2.83 -9.79 -41.25
C THR A 485 -3.77 -9.40 -42.38
N ARG A 486 -3.24 -8.82 -43.45
CA ARG A 486 -3.96 -8.39 -44.64
C ARG A 486 -3.49 -9.14 -45.90
N PRO A 487 -3.57 -10.48 -45.95
CA PRO A 487 -3.24 -11.20 -47.18
C PRO A 487 -4.18 -10.82 -48.34
N ASP A 488 -5.37 -10.26 -48.05
CA ASP A 488 -6.27 -9.71 -49.06
C ASP A 488 -5.65 -8.62 -49.93
N THR A 489 -4.65 -7.91 -49.42
CA THR A 489 -4.01 -6.79 -50.12
C THR A 489 -2.67 -7.18 -50.77
N LEU A 490 -2.31 -8.46 -50.79
CA LEU A 490 -1.03 -8.96 -51.30
C LEU A 490 -0.70 -8.48 -52.72
N TYR A 491 -1.68 -8.49 -53.64
CA TYR A 491 -1.51 -8.01 -55.02
C TYR A 491 -1.15 -6.52 -55.14
N GLY A 492 -1.32 -5.75 -54.06
CA GLY A 492 -0.96 -4.35 -53.94
C GLY A 492 0.45 -4.13 -53.39
N ALA A 493 1.18 -5.20 -53.06
CA ALA A 493 2.57 -5.10 -52.62
C ALA A 493 3.46 -4.60 -53.76
N THR A 494 4.20 -3.51 -53.51
CA THR A 494 5.08 -2.88 -54.52
C THR A 494 6.56 -2.89 -54.15
N TYR A 495 6.88 -3.17 -52.89
CA TYR A 495 8.25 -3.36 -52.39
C TYR A 495 8.24 -4.24 -51.13
N LEU A 496 9.41 -4.71 -50.72
CA LEU A 496 9.64 -5.36 -49.44
C LEU A 496 10.58 -4.52 -48.58
N VAL A 497 10.42 -4.61 -47.26
CA VAL A 497 11.28 -3.92 -46.30
C VAL A 497 11.83 -4.90 -45.28
N LEU A 498 13.15 -4.94 -45.15
CA LEU A 498 13.88 -5.70 -44.16
C LEU A 498 14.28 -4.82 -42.97
N ALA A 499 14.28 -5.39 -41.78
CA ALA A 499 14.94 -4.77 -40.63
C ALA A 499 16.45 -4.66 -40.89
N PRO A 500 17.13 -3.60 -40.41
CA PRO A 500 18.58 -3.45 -40.53
C PRO A 500 19.38 -4.64 -39.97
N GLU A 501 18.84 -5.32 -38.96
CA GLU A 501 19.45 -6.49 -38.33
C GLU A 501 19.14 -7.81 -39.05
N HIS A 502 18.34 -7.79 -40.12
CA HIS A 502 17.88 -9.02 -40.77
C HIS A 502 19.06 -9.73 -41.47
N PRO A 503 19.25 -11.06 -41.27
CA PRO A 503 20.44 -11.79 -41.72
C PRO A 503 20.72 -11.67 -43.23
N LEU A 504 19.66 -11.60 -44.04
CA LEU A 504 19.79 -11.49 -45.50
C LEU A 504 20.19 -10.10 -46.00
N VAL A 505 20.18 -9.04 -45.18
CA VAL A 505 20.41 -7.67 -45.69
C VAL A 505 21.72 -7.57 -46.45
N LEU A 506 22.83 -7.88 -45.78
CA LEU A 506 24.16 -7.81 -46.39
C LEU A 506 24.34 -8.85 -47.50
N GLU A 507 23.68 -10.01 -47.42
CA GLU A 507 23.78 -11.01 -48.48
C GLU A 507 23.10 -10.57 -49.78
N LEU A 508 22.01 -9.80 -49.66
CA LEU A 508 21.21 -9.34 -50.79
C LEU A 508 21.70 -8.03 -51.40
N THR A 509 22.37 -7.18 -50.61
CA THR A 509 22.83 -5.87 -51.09
C THR A 509 23.82 -5.99 -52.25
N SER A 510 23.55 -5.25 -53.34
CA SER A 510 24.45 -5.16 -54.49
C SER A 510 25.75 -4.41 -54.15
N ALA A 511 26.80 -4.62 -54.94
CA ALA A 511 28.09 -3.98 -54.70
C ALA A 511 28.01 -2.44 -54.70
N GLU A 512 27.14 -1.86 -55.53
CA GLU A 512 26.93 -0.41 -55.66
C GLU A 512 26.30 0.20 -54.39
N HIS A 513 25.33 -0.48 -53.78
CA HIS A 513 24.61 0.02 -52.59
C HIS A 513 25.23 -0.43 -51.26
N ARG A 514 26.30 -1.23 -51.30
CA ARG A 514 26.90 -1.87 -50.12
C ARG A 514 27.25 -0.87 -49.01
N LYS A 515 27.96 0.20 -49.38
CA LYS A 515 28.43 1.21 -48.41
C LYS A 515 27.27 1.96 -47.76
N GLU A 516 26.28 2.37 -48.55
CA GLU A 516 25.09 3.08 -48.06
C GLU A 516 24.29 2.21 -47.09
N VAL A 517 24.12 0.92 -47.40
CA VAL A 517 23.44 -0.04 -46.51
C VAL A 517 24.21 -0.26 -45.22
N GLU A 518 25.52 -0.45 -45.27
CA GLU A 518 26.35 -0.63 -44.07
C GLU A 518 26.32 0.61 -43.16
N ASP A 519 26.40 1.81 -43.76
CA ASP A 519 26.28 3.08 -43.03
C ASP A 519 24.88 3.22 -42.39
N TYR A 520 23.83 2.82 -43.10
CA TYR A 520 22.46 2.85 -42.58
C TYR A 520 22.22 1.83 -41.45
N ILE A 521 22.76 0.61 -41.56
CA ILE A 521 22.71 -0.40 -40.48
C ILE A 521 23.41 0.14 -39.24
N LYS A 522 24.61 0.71 -39.41
CA LYS A 522 25.36 1.30 -38.30
C LYS A 522 24.58 2.43 -37.65
N ALA A 523 24.04 3.37 -38.43
CA ALA A 523 23.22 4.47 -37.92
C ALA A 523 21.94 3.97 -37.20
N SER A 524 21.31 2.91 -37.72
CA SER A 524 20.11 2.32 -37.14
C SER A 524 20.40 1.55 -35.84
N SER A 525 21.55 0.89 -35.74
CA SER A 525 21.98 0.16 -34.54
C SER A 525 22.19 1.07 -33.31
N LEU A 526 22.40 2.37 -33.55
CA LEU A 526 22.52 3.39 -32.51
C LEU A 526 21.14 3.88 -31.98
N LYS A 527 20.03 3.48 -32.61
CA LYS A 527 18.67 3.87 -32.25
C LYS A 527 17.97 2.74 -31.48
N SER A 528 17.11 3.10 -30.51
CA SER A 528 16.27 2.12 -29.82
C SER A 528 15.08 1.70 -30.69
N GLU A 529 14.52 0.49 -30.47
CA GLU A 529 13.32 0.01 -31.20
C GLU A 529 12.12 0.97 -31.08
N ILE A 530 11.99 1.65 -29.94
CA ILE A 530 10.90 2.62 -29.72
C ILE A 530 11.21 3.97 -30.36
N ALA A 531 12.47 4.44 -30.33
CA ALA A 531 12.88 5.58 -31.16
C ALA A 531 12.59 5.30 -32.64
N ARG A 532 12.83 4.07 -33.11
CA ARG A 532 12.49 3.61 -34.46
C ARG A 532 10.97 3.55 -34.71
N THR A 533 10.17 3.32 -33.68
CA THR A 533 8.70 3.30 -33.75
C THR A 533 8.08 4.73 -33.67
N GLU A 534 8.68 5.65 -32.90
CA GLU A 534 8.31 7.07 -32.81
C GLU A 534 8.77 7.88 -34.04
N LEU A 535 9.88 7.46 -34.66
CA LEU A 535 10.38 7.95 -35.97
C LEU A 535 9.49 7.54 -37.14
N ASN A 536 8.34 6.91 -36.92
CA ASN A 536 7.29 6.79 -37.92
C ASN A 536 6.86 8.14 -38.52
N LYS A 537 7.25 9.29 -37.93
CA LYS A 537 7.08 10.63 -38.49
C LYS A 537 8.10 11.01 -39.58
N SER A 538 9.33 10.47 -39.55
CA SER A 538 10.36 10.67 -40.58
C SER A 538 10.82 9.33 -41.14
N LYS A 539 9.99 8.75 -42.01
CA LYS A 539 10.27 7.48 -42.70
C LYS A 539 11.64 7.54 -43.37
N SER A 540 12.58 6.67 -42.99
CA SER A 540 13.91 6.57 -43.59
C SER A 540 14.16 5.13 -44.03
N GLY A 541 14.95 4.94 -45.07
CA GLY A 541 15.33 3.64 -45.60
C GLY A 541 16.28 3.79 -46.78
N VAL A 542 16.91 2.67 -47.15
CA VAL A 542 17.88 2.59 -48.25
C VAL A 542 17.56 1.40 -49.15
N PHE A 543 17.76 1.58 -50.45
CA PHE A 543 17.54 0.51 -51.42
C PHE A 543 18.73 -0.46 -51.41
N THR A 544 18.45 -1.76 -51.47
CA THR A 544 19.52 -2.78 -51.45
C THR A 544 20.14 -3.02 -52.83
N GLY A 545 19.53 -2.57 -53.92
CA GLY A 545 19.90 -3.01 -55.28
C GLY A 545 19.31 -4.36 -55.69
N ALA A 546 18.59 -5.03 -54.80
CA ALA A 546 18.02 -6.36 -55.03
C ALA A 546 16.50 -6.31 -55.20
N TYR A 547 15.99 -7.34 -55.87
CA TYR A 547 14.57 -7.51 -56.14
C TYR A 547 14.09 -8.88 -55.66
N ALA A 548 12.89 -8.90 -55.09
CA ALA A 548 12.13 -10.11 -54.84
C ALA A 548 11.09 -10.33 -55.95
N LEU A 549 10.52 -11.52 -56.03
CA LEU A 549 9.43 -11.85 -56.95
C LEU A 549 8.14 -12.02 -56.14
N HIS A 550 7.09 -11.33 -56.56
CA HIS A 550 5.77 -11.49 -55.95
C HIS A 550 5.28 -12.93 -56.17
N PRO A 551 4.82 -13.64 -55.12
CA PRO A 551 4.61 -15.09 -55.17
C PRO A 551 3.53 -15.53 -56.17
N LEU A 552 2.49 -14.71 -56.39
CA LEU A 552 1.35 -15.07 -57.26
C LEU A 552 1.43 -14.57 -58.70
N ASN A 553 2.00 -13.39 -58.97
CA ASN A 553 2.06 -12.79 -60.30
C ASN A 553 3.50 -12.62 -60.85
N GLN A 554 4.52 -12.98 -60.07
CA GLN A 554 5.94 -12.92 -60.43
C GLN A 554 6.48 -11.53 -60.81
N GLU A 555 5.75 -10.46 -60.47
CA GLU A 555 6.22 -9.08 -60.65
C GLU A 555 7.45 -8.82 -59.73
N PRO A 556 8.49 -8.12 -60.23
CA PRO A 556 9.65 -7.78 -59.41
C PRO A 556 9.32 -6.67 -58.41
N LEU A 557 9.69 -6.88 -57.15
CA LEU A 557 9.51 -5.95 -56.03
C LEU A 557 10.87 -5.50 -55.51
N GLU A 558 11.07 -4.20 -55.33
CA GLU A 558 12.30 -3.67 -54.74
C GLU A 558 12.46 -4.11 -53.28
N ILE A 559 13.69 -4.41 -52.86
CA ILE A 559 14.00 -4.75 -51.46
C ILE A 559 14.70 -3.56 -50.81
N TRP A 560 14.08 -3.02 -49.77
CA TRP A 560 14.55 -1.88 -48.98
C TRP A 560 14.95 -2.32 -47.57
N VAL A 561 15.80 -1.52 -46.92
CA VAL A 561 16.13 -1.65 -45.50
C VAL A 561 15.61 -0.40 -44.80
N ALA A 562 14.79 -0.58 -43.76
CA ALA A 562 14.25 0.55 -43.01
C ALA A 562 14.15 0.26 -41.51
N ASP A 563 14.47 1.27 -40.70
CA ASP A 563 14.52 1.15 -39.26
C ASP A 563 13.14 0.96 -38.60
N TYR A 564 12.03 1.35 -39.24
CA TYR A 564 10.70 1.10 -38.70
C TYR A 564 10.28 -0.39 -38.68
N VAL A 565 10.99 -1.26 -39.41
CA VAL A 565 10.82 -2.72 -39.34
C VAL A 565 11.75 -3.26 -38.27
N LEU A 566 11.20 -4.03 -37.31
CA LEU A 566 11.95 -4.54 -36.17
C LEU A 566 12.33 -6.01 -36.41
N GLY A 567 13.62 -6.34 -36.33
CA GLY A 567 14.10 -7.72 -36.49
C GLY A 567 13.56 -8.68 -35.42
N SER A 568 13.20 -8.15 -34.26
CA SER A 568 12.61 -8.87 -33.14
C SER A 568 11.09 -9.08 -33.26
N TYR A 569 10.44 -8.59 -34.32
CA TYR A 569 8.98 -8.68 -34.53
C TYR A 569 8.62 -9.36 -35.86
N GLY A 570 7.76 -10.38 -35.76
CA GLY A 570 7.37 -11.19 -36.92
C GLY A 570 8.59 -11.89 -37.52
N CYS A 571 8.74 -11.82 -38.84
CA CYS A 571 9.87 -12.39 -39.57
C CYS A 571 11.05 -11.42 -39.72
N GLY A 572 10.99 -10.22 -39.12
CA GLY A 572 11.98 -9.16 -39.35
C GLY A 572 11.93 -8.55 -40.76
N ALA A 573 10.83 -8.79 -41.48
CA ALA A 573 10.57 -8.33 -42.83
C ALA A 573 9.05 -8.11 -43.03
N VAL A 574 8.69 -7.13 -43.86
CA VAL A 574 7.29 -6.82 -44.22
C VAL A 574 7.15 -6.53 -45.72
N MET A 575 5.95 -6.74 -46.25
CA MET A 575 5.59 -6.24 -47.58
C MET A 575 5.04 -4.81 -47.46
N GLY A 576 5.44 -3.93 -48.37
CA GLY A 576 4.88 -2.58 -48.46
C GLY A 576 3.67 -2.58 -49.36
N VAL A 577 2.49 -2.24 -48.81
CA VAL A 577 1.23 -2.07 -49.58
C VAL A 577 0.72 -0.63 -49.45
N PRO A 578 1.29 0.32 -50.22
CA PRO A 578 1.07 1.75 -49.98
C PRO A 578 -0.38 2.20 -50.02
N ALA A 579 -1.20 1.63 -50.91
CA ALA A 579 -2.60 2.06 -50.99
C ALA A 579 -3.42 1.68 -49.75
N HIS A 580 -2.94 0.77 -48.88
CA HIS A 580 -3.72 0.15 -47.82
C HIS A 580 -3.05 0.09 -46.43
N ASP A 581 -1.85 0.65 -46.26
CA ASP A 581 -1.20 0.89 -44.97
C ASP A 581 -0.62 2.32 -44.95
N GLU A 582 -0.98 3.10 -43.94
CA GLU A 582 -0.57 4.51 -43.82
C GLU A 582 0.95 4.70 -43.74
N ARG A 583 1.66 3.75 -43.10
CA ARG A 583 3.12 3.80 -42.97
C ARG A 583 3.79 3.53 -44.30
N ASP A 584 3.28 2.52 -45.03
CA ASP A 584 3.78 2.15 -46.35
C ASP A 584 3.50 3.24 -47.38
N PHE A 585 2.35 3.93 -47.25
CA PHE A 585 1.99 5.07 -48.07
C PHE A 585 2.96 6.24 -47.88
N ALA A 586 3.27 6.60 -46.62
CA ALA A 586 4.21 7.66 -46.32
C ALA A 586 5.63 7.33 -46.81
N PHE A 587 6.06 6.07 -46.67
CA PHE A 587 7.35 5.60 -47.19
C PHE A 587 7.39 5.66 -48.73
N ALA A 588 6.35 5.15 -49.39
CA ALA A 588 6.24 5.18 -50.84
C ALA A 588 6.21 6.61 -51.42
N LYS A 589 5.49 7.55 -50.79
CA LYS A 589 5.51 8.96 -51.19
C LYS A 589 6.90 9.58 -51.11
N ARG A 590 7.66 9.26 -50.06
CA ARG A 590 9.01 9.81 -49.85
C ARG A 590 10.01 9.30 -50.87
N TYR A 591 9.95 8.02 -51.21
CA TYR A 591 10.89 7.34 -52.10
C TYR A 591 10.35 7.17 -53.53
N HIS A 592 9.22 7.79 -53.85
CA HIS A 592 8.55 7.73 -55.15
C HIS A 592 8.26 6.30 -55.64
N LEU A 593 7.89 5.41 -54.71
CA LEU A 593 7.54 4.02 -55.01
C LEU A 593 6.11 3.90 -55.54
N ALA A 594 5.83 2.83 -56.29
CA ALA A 594 4.52 2.60 -56.88
C ALA A 594 3.43 2.42 -55.80
N ILE A 595 2.25 3.00 -56.05
CA ILE A 595 1.07 2.90 -55.18
C ILE A 595 -0.04 2.20 -55.97
N LYS A 596 -0.31 0.93 -55.65
CA LYS A 596 -1.28 0.09 -56.36
C LYS A 596 -2.50 -0.18 -55.48
N TRP A 597 -3.66 0.28 -55.95
CA TRP A 597 -4.94 0.04 -55.28
C TRP A 597 -5.45 -1.36 -55.58
N VAL A 598 -5.78 -2.11 -54.53
CA VAL A 598 -6.35 -3.46 -54.62
C VAL A 598 -7.60 -3.67 -53.77
N VAL A 599 -8.05 -2.67 -53.02
CA VAL A 599 -9.33 -2.65 -52.30
C VAL A 599 -10.11 -1.38 -52.67
N LYS A 600 -11.35 -1.55 -53.13
CA LYS A 600 -12.32 -0.47 -53.36
C LYS A 600 -13.13 -0.24 -52.06
N PRO A 601 -13.18 0.99 -51.52
CA PRO A 601 -14.02 1.31 -50.38
C PRO A 601 -15.50 1.02 -50.66
N PRO A 602 -16.32 0.70 -49.63
CA PRO A 602 -17.77 0.65 -49.75
C PRO A 602 -18.33 1.98 -50.29
N LYS A 603 -19.43 1.91 -51.06
CA LYS A 603 -20.06 3.10 -51.66
C LYS A 603 -20.43 4.19 -50.64
N GLU A 604 -20.68 3.78 -49.39
CA GLU A 604 -21.09 4.64 -48.27
C GLU A 604 -19.94 5.50 -47.71
N GLU A 605 -18.67 5.12 -47.93
CA GLU A 605 -17.49 5.83 -47.42
C GLU A 605 -16.99 6.94 -48.37
N GLY A 606 -17.65 7.12 -49.52
CA GLY A 606 -17.35 8.17 -50.48
C GLY A 606 -16.24 7.82 -51.50
N PRO A 607 -15.84 8.79 -52.35
CA PRO A 607 -14.86 8.55 -53.41
C PRO A 607 -13.44 8.33 -52.87
N ILE A 608 -12.63 7.58 -53.62
CA ILE A 608 -11.22 7.31 -53.30
C ILE A 608 -10.45 8.64 -53.20
N LYS A 609 -9.89 8.91 -52.02
CA LYS A 609 -8.93 9.99 -51.80
C LYS A 609 -7.53 9.51 -52.21
N LYS A 610 -7.05 9.99 -53.35
CA LYS A 610 -5.77 9.52 -53.94
C LYS A 610 -4.53 9.94 -53.12
N ASP A 611 -4.70 10.87 -52.20
CA ASP A 611 -3.65 11.43 -51.36
C ASP A 611 -3.57 10.81 -49.96
N GLU A 612 -4.41 9.81 -49.65
CA GLU A 612 -4.45 9.07 -48.39
C GLU A 612 -4.44 7.54 -48.64
N ALA A 613 -4.01 6.76 -47.64
CA ALA A 613 -4.13 5.29 -47.67
C ALA A 613 -5.52 4.86 -47.20
N TYR A 614 -6.07 3.79 -47.79
CA TYR A 614 -7.33 3.20 -47.37
C TYR A 614 -7.12 1.90 -46.59
N THR A 615 -7.27 1.96 -45.26
CA THR A 615 -7.02 0.84 -44.34
C THR A 615 -8.25 -0.02 -44.06
N GLY A 616 -9.43 0.40 -44.52
CA GLY A 616 -10.70 -0.30 -44.33
C GLY A 616 -10.83 -1.62 -45.09
N GLU A 617 -11.99 -2.25 -44.95
CA GLU A 617 -12.39 -3.43 -45.71
C GLU A 617 -13.30 -3.02 -46.88
N GLY A 618 -13.22 -3.75 -47.98
CA GLY A 618 -13.97 -3.46 -49.19
C GLY A 618 -13.92 -4.60 -50.21
N LEU A 619 -14.19 -4.26 -51.47
CA LEU A 619 -14.14 -5.21 -52.59
C LEU A 619 -12.77 -5.20 -53.25
N SER A 620 -12.21 -6.38 -53.52
CA SER A 620 -10.92 -6.50 -54.20
C SER A 620 -10.96 -5.93 -55.62
N CYS A 621 -9.84 -5.38 -56.07
CA CYS A 621 -9.64 -4.93 -57.45
C CYS A 621 -8.17 -5.10 -57.85
N ASN A 622 -7.87 -4.99 -59.15
CA ASN A 622 -6.50 -5.15 -59.69
C ASN A 622 -5.75 -6.41 -59.18
N SER A 623 -6.50 -7.47 -58.86
CA SER A 623 -6.03 -8.72 -58.23
C SER A 623 -6.26 -9.93 -59.16
N GLY A 624 -6.28 -9.70 -60.47
CA GLY A 624 -6.47 -10.73 -61.49
C GLY A 624 -7.84 -11.39 -61.44
N ASP A 625 -7.86 -12.71 -61.33
CA ASP A 625 -9.05 -13.56 -61.25
C ASP A 625 -9.76 -13.48 -59.89
N LEU A 626 -9.18 -12.78 -58.91
CA LEU A 626 -9.76 -12.59 -57.57
C LEU A 626 -10.38 -11.20 -57.37
N ASN A 627 -10.83 -10.53 -58.44
CA ASN A 627 -11.51 -9.23 -58.34
C ASN A 627 -12.94 -9.35 -57.80
N ASP A 628 -13.43 -8.24 -57.24
CA ASP A 628 -14.79 -8.03 -56.74
C ASP A 628 -15.22 -9.00 -55.61
N LEU A 629 -14.24 -9.54 -54.87
CA LEU A 629 -14.45 -10.33 -53.66
C LEU A 629 -14.43 -9.44 -52.41
N PRO A 630 -15.30 -9.68 -51.42
CA PRO A 630 -15.18 -9.05 -50.10
C PRO A 630 -13.83 -9.38 -49.45
N SER A 631 -13.26 -8.42 -48.71
CA SER A 631 -11.93 -8.54 -48.10
C SER A 631 -11.74 -9.84 -47.30
N GLN A 632 -12.74 -10.28 -46.53
CA GLN A 632 -12.65 -11.53 -45.78
C GLN A 632 -12.53 -12.77 -46.69
N THR A 633 -13.35 -12.87 -47.73
CA THR A 633 -13.28 -13.94 -48.73
C THR A 633 -11.99 -13.87 -49.54
N MET A 634 -11.49 -12.66 -49.80
CA MET A 634 -10.21 -12.44 -50.47
C MET A 634 -9.04 -12.94 -49.63
N LYS A 635 -9.04 -12.74 -48.29
CA LYS A 635 -8.01 -13.30 -47.39
C LYS A 635 -7.94 -14.82 -47.54
N GLU A 636 -9.08 -15.50 -47.52
CA GLU A 636 -9.18 -16.96 -47.67
C GLU A 636 -8.71 -17.43 -49.05
N ALA A 637 -9.13 -16.75 -50.12
CA ALA A 637 -8.75 -17.10 -51.49
C ALA A 637 -7.24 -16.93 -51.75
N VAL A 638 -6.64 -15.83 -51.28
CA VAL A 638 -5.20 -15.60 -51.39
C VAL A 638 -4.42 -16.63 -50.59
N LEU A 639 -4.84 -16.92 -49.36
CA LEU A 639 -4.23 -17.96 -48.54
C LEU A 639 -4.23 -19.32 -49.24
N LYS A 640 -5.37 -19.72 -49.82
CA LYS A 640 -5.48 -20.96 -50.57
C LYS A 640 -4.50 -21.00 -51.74
N LYS A 641 -4.43 -19.94 -52.55
CA LYS A 641 -3.48 -19.85 -53.67
C LYS A 641 -2.03 -19.92 -53.21
N LEU A 642 -1.68 -19.22 -52.13
CA LEU A 642 -0.33 -19.25 -51.55
C LEU A 642 0.06 -20.67 -51.10
N GLN A 643 -0.87 -21.41 -50.52
CA GLN A 643 -0.67 -22.81 -50.13
C GLN A 643 -0.49 -23.72 -51.36
N GLU A 644 -1.31 -23.54 -52.40
CA GLU A 644 -1.23 -24.31 -53.65
C GLU A 644 0.13 -24.16 -54.35
N VAL A 645 0.72 -22.96 -54.33
CA VAL A 645 2.06 -22.71 -54.90
C VAL A 645 3.20 -22.95 -53.90
N GLY A 646 2.91 -23.37 -52.66
CA GLY A 646 3.89 -23.62 -51.61
C GLY A 646 4.62 -22.36 -51.10
N MET A 647 4.07 -21.17 -51.34
CA MET A 647 4.69 -19.87 -51.01
C MET A 647 4.02 -19.18 -49.81
N GLY A 648 3.09 -19.84 -49.11
CA GLY A 648 2.56 -19.31 -47.86
C GLY A 648 1.64 -20.27 -47.12
N GLU A 649 1.37 -19.94 -45.86
CA GLU A 649 0.51 -20.72 -44.97
C GLU A 649 -0.20 -19.81 -43.95
N PRO A 650 -1.39 -20.19 -43.46
CA PRO A 650 -2.04 -19.46 -42.37
C PRO A 650 -1.19 -19.55 -41.10
N LYS A 651 -1.07 -18.43 -40.38
CA LYS A 651 -0.28 -18.34 -39.16
C LYS A 651 -0.95 -17.42 -38.15
N THR A 652 -0.99 -17.87 -36.89
CA THR A 652 -1.26 -16.97 -35.76
C THR A 652 0.07 -16.42 -35.25
N ASN A 653 0.16 -15.10 -35.14
CA ASN A 653 1.32 -14.42 -34.58
C ASN A 653 0.92 -13.65 -33.32
N TYR A 654 1.80 -13.64 -32.33
CA TYR A 654 1.56 -12.99 -31.04
C TYR A 654 2.48 -11.78 -30.87
N ARG A 655 1.94 -10.73 -30.23
CA ARG A 655 2.72 -9.61 -29.74
C ARG A 655 3.64 -10.02 -28.59
N LEU A 656 3.23 -11.00 -27.79
CA LEU A 656 4.01 -11.56 -26.69
C LEU A 656 5.44 -11.92 -27.13
N ARG A 657 6.39 -11.75 -26.23
CA ARG A 657 7.78 -12.16 -26.41
C ARG A 657 8.19 -13.19 -25.38
N ASP A 658 9.22 -13.94 -25.75
CA ASP A 658 9.91 -14.79 -24.78
C ASP A 658 10.48 -13.92 -23.66
N TRP A 659 10.38 -14.44 -22.44
CA TRP A 659 10.63 -13.69 -21.24
C TRP A 659 12.13 -13.62 -20.94
N ILE A 660 12.69 -12.41 -20.90
CA ILE A 660 14.07 -12.15 -20.47
C ILE A 660 14.19 -12.44 -18.97
N PHE A 661 14.78 -13.58 -18.66
CA PHE A 661 14.71 -14.18 -17.34
C PHE A 661 15.93 -13.84 -16.48
N SER A 662 17.16 -14.00 -16.97
CA SER A 662 18.35 -13.78 -16.12
C SER A 662 18.55 -12.34 -15.66
N ARG A 663 19.24 -12.18 -14.53
CA ARG A 663 19.70 -10.89 -13.98
C ARG A 663 21.18 -10.97 -13.62
N GLN A 664 21.91 -9.89 -13.92
CA GLN A 664 23.36 -9.78 -13.65
C GLN A 664 23.57 -9.26 -12.22
N ARG A 665 23.03 -9.98 -11.25
CA ARG A 665 22.92 -9.54 -9.86
C ARG A 665 23.37 -10.60 -8.88
N TYR A 666 23.75 -10.14 -7.70
CA TYR A 666 24.05 -11.01 -6.58
C TYR A 666 22.78 -11.48 -5.88
N TRP A 667 21.86 -10.57 -5.52
CA TRP A 667 20.72 -10.90 -4.66
C TRP A 667 19.51 -11.48 -5.42
N GLY A 668 19.68 -12.70 -5.93
CA GLY A 668 18.64 -13.52 -6.56
C GLY A 668 18.99 -15.01 -6.52
N GLU A 669 18.07 -15.86 -6.97
CA GLU A 669 18.27 -17.31 -6.99
C GLU A 669 19.36 -17.70 -8.02
N PRO A 670 20.38 -18.49 -7.66
CA PRO A 670 21.35 -18.98 -8.64
C PRO A 670 20.69 -19.88 -9.70
N ILE A 671 21.04 -19.69 -10.98
CA ILE A 671 20.56 -20.54 -12.07
C ILE A 671 21.29 -21.90 -12.00
N PRO A 672 20.59 -23.05 -11.90
CA PRO A 672 21.20 -24.36 -11.66
C PRO A 672 21.77 -25.00 -12.93
N ILE A 673 22.64 -24.25 -13.61
CA ILE A 673 23.30 -24.66 -14.86
C ILE A 673 24.82 -24.54 -14.67
N ILE A 674 25.55 -25.48 -15.28
CA ILE A 674 27.00 -25.42 -15.44
C ILE A 674 27.38 -25.35 -16.92
N LYS A 675 28.52 -24.73 -17.21
CA LYS A 675 29.20 -24.74 -18.51
C LYS A 675 30.43 -25.61 -18.41
N THR A 676 30.48 -26.67 -19.22
CA THR A 676 31.62 -27.59 -19.30
C THR A 676 32.77 -26.98 -20.10
N GLN A 677 33.98 -27.55 -20.02
CA GLN A 677 35.16 -27.06 -20.75
C GLN A 677 34.98 -26.99 -22.27
N ASP A 678 34.15 -27.86 -22.84
CA ASP A 678 33.80 -27.85 -24.27
C ASP A 678 32.75 -26.79 -24.63
N GLY A 679 32.40 -25.90 -23.68
CA GLY A 679 31.48 -24.79 -23.88
C GLY A 679 29.99 -25.16 -23.85
N LYS A 680 29.65 -26.42 -23.59
CA LYS A 680 28.25 -26.88 -23.52
C LYS A 680 27.60 -26.49 -22.20
N THR A 681 26.33 -26.13 -22.30
CA THR A 681 25.46 -25.82 -21.17
C THR A 681 24.79 -27.11 -20.69
N LYS A 682 24.88 -27.41 -19.39
CA LYS A 682 24.36 -28.63 -18.77
C LYS A 682 23.61 -28.32 -17.46
N ALA A 683 22.47 -28.98 -17.27
CA ALA A 683 21.73 -28.93 -16.00
C ALA A 683 22.53 -29.55 -14.85
N VAL A 684 22.48 -28.90 -13.68
CA VAL A 684 22.89 -29.53 -12.42
C VAL A 684 21.93 -30.70 -12.10
N ARG A 685 22.42 -31.73 -11.40
CA ARG A 685 21.58 -32.85 -10.99
C ARG A 685 20.59 -32.40 -9.91
N GLU A 686 19.39 -32.98 -9.89
CA GLU A 686 18.35 -32.53 -8.95
C GLU A 686 18.73 -32.81 -7.49
N GLU A 687 19.48 -33.89 -7.23
CA GLU A 687 20.02 -34.24 -5.92
C GLU A 687 21.11 -33.28 -5.41
N ASP A 688 21.73 -32.50 -6.30
CA ASP A 688 22.77 -31.52 -5.94
C ASP A 688 22.16 -30.13 -5.62
N LEU A 689 20.83 -29.98 -5.70
CA LEU A 689 20.14 -28.76 -5.32
C LEU A 689 19.97 -28.65 -3.78
N PRO A 690 20.01 -27.44 -3.22
CA PRO A 690 20.13 -26.15 -3.89
C PRO A 690 21.58 -25.74 -4.20
N ILE A 691 21.76 -25.00 -5.31
CA ILE A 691 22.96 -24.20 -5.48
C ILE A 691 22.86 -22.97 -4.59
N LEU A 692 23.64 -22.94 -3.51
CA LEU A 692 23.63 -21.87 -2.52
C LEU A 692 24.29 -20.60 -3.06
N LEU A 693 23.72 -19.45 -2.69
CA LEU A 693 24.34 -18.14 -2.95
C LEU A 693 25.57 -17.97 -2.03
N PRO A 694 26.74 -17.58 -2.55
CA PRO A 694 27.96 -17.47 -1.75
C PRO A 694 27.94 -16.23 -0.87
N GLN A 695 28.35 -16.37 0.40
CA GLN A 695 28.56 -15.20 1.27
C GLN A 695 29.75 -14.39 0.76
N THR A 696 29.54 -13.11 0.48
CA THR A 696 30.57 -12.20 -0.05
C THR A 696 30.32 -10.78 0.45
N SER A 697 31.27 -9.86 0.31
CA SER A 697 31.05 -8.41 0.46
C SER A 697 31.04 -7.67 -0.89
N ALA A 698 31.37 -8.36 -1.98
CA ALA A 698 31.53 -7.80 -3.31
C ALA A 698 30.23 -7.91 -4.13
N TYR A 699 29.21 -7.15 -3.75
CA TYR A 699 27.90 -7.15 -4.42
C TYR A 699 27.79 -6.15 -5.59
N GLU A 700 28.84 -5.37 -5.84
CA GLU A 700 28.80 -4.30 -6.84
C GLU A 700 28.78 -4.87 -8.27
N PRO A 701 27.81 -4.44 -9.11
CA PRO A 701 27.75 -4.84 -10.50
C PRO A 701 29.02 -4.40 -11.23
N SER A 702 29.46 -5.20 -12.19
CA SER A 702 30.62 -4.87 -13.00
C SER A 702 30.28 -3.85 -14.09
N ALA A 703 31.25 -3.01 -14.46
CA ALA A 703 31.09 -2.09 -15.59
C ALA A 703 30.90 -2.83 -16.93
N SER A 704 31.45 -4.05 -17.04
CA SER A 704 31.28 -4.96 -18.19
C SER A 704 29.86 -5.52 -18.32
N GLY A 705 29.01 -5.37 -17.30
CA GLY A 705 27.66 -5.94 -17.29
C GLY A 705 27.64 -7.42 -16.91
N GLU A 706 28.73 -7.98 -16.39
CA GLU A 706 28.73 -9.31 -15.74
C GLU A 706 28.17 -9.23 -14.31
N SER A 707 27.54 -10.33 -13.88
CA SER A 707 27.05 -10.50 -12.52
C SER A 707 28.19 -10.39 -11.48
N PRO A 708 27.93 -9.84 -10.28
CA PRO A 708 28.90 -9.90 -9.18
C PRO A 708 29.43 -11.32 -8.88
N LEU A 709 28.60 -12.34 -9.10
CA LEU A 709 29.00 -13.75 -8.89
C LEU A 709 30.14 -14.20 -9.83
N ALA A 710 30.30 -13.57 -11.00
CA ALA A 710 31.37 -13.91 -11.94
C ALA A 710 32.79 -13.59 -11.39
N LYS A 711 32.87 -12.71 -10.37
CA LYS A 711 34.12 -12.34 -9.69
C LYS A 711 34.52 -13.32 -8.58
N ILE A 712 33.58 -14.15 -8.10
CA ILE A 712 33.78 -15.07 -6.98
C ILE A 712 34.27 -16.41 -7.55
N LYS A 713 35.56 -16.47 -7.92
CA LYS A 713 36.14 -17.61 -8.66
C LYS A 713 35.99 -18.95 -7.94
N ASP A 714 36.08 -18.97 -6.62
CA ASP A 714 35.94 -20.20 -5.82
C ASP A 714 34.52 -20.78 -5.85
N TRP A 715 33.50 -19.92 -6.01
CA TRP A 715 32.12 -20.36 -6.17
C TRP A 715 31.78 -20.68 -7.64
N LEU A 716 32.28 -19.85 -8.55
CA LEU A 716 32.04 -19.96 -9.99
C LEU A 716 32.66 -21.24 -10.56
N ASN A 717 33.93 -21.53 -10.22
CA ASN A 717 34.61 -22.72 -10.69
C ASN A 717 34.09 -23.93 -9.90
N THR A 718 33.68 -24.96 -10.60
CA THR A 718 33.14 -26.19 -10.03
C THR A 718 33.58 -27.39 -10.86
N VAL A 719 33.03 -28.56 -10.58
CA VAL A 719 33.22 -29.77 -11.39
C VAL A 719 31.86 -30.26 -11.89
N ASP A 720 31.83 -30.83 -13.08
CA ASP A 720 30.66 -31.57 -13.54
C ASP A 720 30.58 -32.88 -12.75
N PRO A 721 29.56 -33.08 -11.88
CA PRO A 721 29.50 -34.24 -11.01
C PRO A 721 29.36 -35.57 -11.76
N GLN A 722 28.95 -35.55 -13.03
CA GLN A 722 28.84 -36.77 -13.84
C GLN A 722 30.18 -37.19 -14.50
N THR A 723 31.03 -36.22 -14.86
CA THR A 723 32.28 -36.49 -15.60
C THR A 723 33.54 -36.28 -14.75
N GLY A 724 33.43 -35.58 -13.62
CA GLY A 724 34.55 -35.17 -12.76
C GLY A 724 35.43 -34.06 -13.37
N LEU A 725 35.10 -33.58 -14.56
CA LEU A 725 35.87 -32.55 -15.27
C LEU A 725 35.55 -31.15 -14.73
N PRO A 726 36.48 -30.19 -14.82
CA PRO A 726 36.22 -28.81 -14.45
C PRO A 726 35.06 -28.19 -15.24
N ALA A 727 34.25 -27.39 -14.56
CA ALA A 727 33.11 -26.67 -15.13
C ALA A 727 32.95 -25.30 -14.45
N GLN A 728 32.08 -24.45 -14.99
CA GLN A 728 31.75 -23.16 -14.40
C GLN A 728 30.24 -23.04 -14.17
N ARG A 729 29.82 -22.57 -13.00
CA ARG A 729 28.41 -22.27 -12.71
C ARG A 729 27.93 -21.11 -13.58
N GLU A 730 26.63 -21.07 -13.87
CA GLU A 730 26.02 -19.85 -14.37
C GLU A 730 26.12 -18.74 -13.31
N SER A 731 26.64 -17.59 -13.73
CA SER A 731 26.89 -16.44 -12.85
C SER A 731 25.67 -15.51 -12.73
N ASN A 732 24.76 -15.57 -13.70
CA ASN A 732 23.51 -14.83 -13.63
C ASN A 732 22.54 -15.48 -12.63
N THR A 733 21.75 -14.64 -11.97
CA THR A 733 20.67 -15.06 -11.07
C THR A 733 19.31 -14.98 -11.77
N MET A 734 18.32 -15.65 -11.21
CA MET A 734 16.92 -15.51 -11.61
C MET A 734 16.37 -14.15 -11.15
N PRO A 735 15.31 -13.63 -11.80
CA PRO A 735 14.66 -12.41 -11.35
C PRO A 735 13.80 -12.71 -10.12
N GLN A 736 13.53 -11.69 -9.29
CA GLN A 736 12.62 -11.79 -8.13
C GLN A 736 11.29 -12.51 -8.49
N TRP A 737 10.78 -12.29 -9.70
CA TRP A 737 9.56 -12.92 -10.19
C TRP A 737 9.62 -14.46 -10.25
N ALA A 738 10.78 -15.09 -10.34
CA ALA A 738 10.91 -16.55 -10.35
C ALA A 738 10.35 -17.17 -9.07
N GLY A 739 10.73 -16.63 -7.91
CA GLY A 739 10.20 -17.06 -6.62
C GLY A 739 8.69 -16.83 -6.51
N SER A 740 8.16 -15.75 -7.08
CA SER A 740 6.72 -15.43 -6.95
C SER A 740 5.81 -16.09 -7.99
N CYS A 741 6.30 -16.90 -8.93
CA CYS A 741 5.43 -17.56 -9.92
C CYS A 741 4.69 -18.81 -9.38
N TRP A 742 5.07 -19.32 -8.20
CA TRP A 742 4.60 -20.63 -7.72
C TRP A 742 4.38 -20.72 -6.20
N TYR A 743 4.62 -19.63 -5.46
CA TYR A 743 4.60 -19.61 -3.99
C TYR A 743 3.29 -20.10 -3.35
N TYR A 744 2.17 -19.92 -4.05
CA TYR A 744 0.85 -20.39 -3.60
C TYR A 744 0.79 -21.91 -3.45
N LEU A 745 1.57 -22.67 -4.23
CA LEU A 745 1.73 -24.12 -4.05
C LEU A 745 2.60 -24.44 -2.82
N ARG A 746 3.62 -23.61 -2.54
CA ARG A 746 4.53 -23.89 -1.42
C ARG A 746 3.86 -23.73 -0.07
N TYR A 747 2.92 -22.80 0.07
CA TYR A 747 2.15 -22.64 1.30
C TYR A 747 1.41 -23.92 1.74
N LEU A 748 1.10 -24.80 0.80
CA LEU A 748 0.36 -26.03 1.06
C LEU A 748 1.18 -27.03 1.89
N ASP A 749 2.51 -26.98 1.77
CA ASP A 749 3.44 -27.88 2.46
C ASP A 749 4.87 -27.29 2.54
N PRO A 750 5.06 -26.20 3.31
CA PRO A 750 6.24 -25.35 3.19
C PRO A 750 7.52 -25.94 3.80
N HIS A 751 7.38 -26.97 4.61
CA HIS A 751 8.49 -27.66 5.29
C HIS A 751 8.92 -28.95 4.59
N ASN A 752 8.32 -29.29 3.44
CA ASN A 752 8.66 -30.50 2.70
C ASN A 752 9.98 -30.35 1.93
N ASP A 753 10.99 -31.13 2.31
CA ASP A 753 12.34 -31.09 1.75
C ASP A 753 12.56 -32.03 0.56
N LYS A 754 11.56 -32.89 0.27
CA LYS A 754 11.59 -33.93 -0.77
C LYS A 754 10.76 -33.63 -2.00
N GLU A 755 9.72 -32.81 -1.86
CA GLU A 755 8.79 -32.45 -2.93
C GLU A 755 8.47 -30.96 -2.90
N LEU A 756 7.99 -30.43 -4.04
CA LEU A 756 7.51 -29.04 -4.16
C LEU A 756 6.44 -28.72 -3.11
N ALA A 757 5.46 -29.61 -3.03
CA ALA A 757 4.47 -29.78 -1.97
C ALA A 757 3.87 -31.18 -2.16
N SER A 758 3.40 -31.82 -1.09
CA SER A 758 2.80 -33.16 -1.23
C SER A 758 1.56 -33.15 -2.12
N GLN A 759 1.42 -34.19 -2.96
CA GLN A 759 0.26 -34.31 -3.86
C GLN A 759 -1.07 -34.27 -3.10
N LYS A 760 -1.12 -34.86 -1.90
CA LYS A 760 -2.30 -34.81 -1.02
C LYS A 760 -2.67 -33.38 -0.63
N ALA A 761 -1.69 -32.51 -0.36
CA ALA A 761 -1.94 -31.12 -0.01
C ALA A 761 -2.39 -30.32 -1.24
N ILE A 762 -1.76 -30.54 -2.40
CA ILE A 762 -2.16 -29.92 -3.67
C ILE A 762 -3.60 -30.29 -4.01
N ASP A 763 -3.93 -31.58 -4.00
CA ASP A 763 -5.26 -32.10 -4.35
C ASP A 763 -6.37 -31.60 -3.40
N TYR A 764 -6.03 -31.28 -2.16
CA TYR A 764 -6.98 -30.81 -1.16
C TYR A 764 -7.23 -29.30 -1.24
N TRP A 765 -6.18 -28.50 -1.48
CA TRP A 765 -6.25 -27.04 -1.38
C TRP A 765 -6.35 -26.30 -2.70
N MET A 766 -5.91 -26.88 -3.82
CA MET A 766 -5.93 -26.21 -5.12
C MET A 766 -7.27 -26.44 -5.85
N PRO A 767 -7.69 -25.47 -6.70
CA PRO A 767 -7.03 -24.19 -7.00
C PRO A 767 -7.27 -23.12 -5.93
N VAL A 768 -6.54 -21.99 -5.98
CA VAL A 768 -6.79 -20.87 -5.06
C VAL A 768 -8.16 -20.26 -5.35
N ASP A 769 -9.08 -20.32 -4.37
CA ASP A 769 -10.45 -19.83 -4.52
C ASP A 769 -10.54 -18.33 -4.76
N LEU A 770 -9.71 -17.55 -4.06
CA LEU A 770 -9.72 -16.08 -4.10
C LEU A 770 -8.30 -15.54 -3.98
N TYR A 771 -7.88 -14.79 -4.99
CA TYR A 771 -6.64 -14.01 -4.97
C TYR A 771 -6.98 -12.52 -4.92
N ILE A 772 -6.34 -11.78 -4.00
CA ILE A 772 -6.49 -10.32 -3.88
C ILE A 772 -5.14 -9.67 -4.14
N GLY A 773 -5.04 -8.84 -5.17
CA GLY A 773 -3.80 -8.19 -5.56
C GLY A 773 -4.00 -6.96 -6.44
N GLY A 774 -3.07 -6.02 -6.42
CA GLY A 774 -3.18 -4.79 -7.19
C GLY A 774 -3.14 -5.02 -8.71
N ALA A 775 -3.81 -4.15 -9.47
CA ALA A 775 -3.90 -4.24 -10.93
C ALA A 775 -2.55 -4.07 -11.65
N GLU A 776 -1.54 -3.51 -10.97
CA GLU A 776 -0.17 -3.39 -11.47
C GLU A 776 0.49 -4.74 -11.81
N HIS A 777 -0.04 -5.85 -11.27
CA HIS A 777 0.47 -7.19 -11.50
C HIS A 777 -0.24 -7.95 -12.63
N ALA A 778 -1.18 -7.31 -13.34
CA ALA A 778 -2.02 -7.92 -14.38
C ALA A 778 -1.22 -8.65 -15.48
N VAL A 779 -0.20 -8.00 -16.05
CA VAL A 779 0.56 -8.52 -17.20
C VAL A 779 1.95 -9.07 -16.82
N LEU A 780 2.37 -8.87 -15.56
CA LEU A 780 3.62 -9.34 -15.01
C LEU A 780 3.41 -10.64 -14.23
N HIS A 781 3.37 -10.56 -12.91
CA HIS A 781 3.28 -11.70 -12.00
C HIS A 781 2.13 -12.64 -12.37
N LEU A 782 0.92 -12.13 -12.63
CA LEU A 782 -0.22 -12.99 -12.94
C LEU A 782 -0.02 -13.76 -14.25
N LEU A 783 0.57 -13.15 -15.27
CA LEU A 783 0.85 -13.84 -16.53
C LEU A 783 1.95 -14.91 -16.35
N TYR A 784 3.02 -14.58 -15.62
CA TYR A 784 4.12 -15.51 -15.37
C TYR A 784 3.71 -16.67 -14.46
N ALA A 785 2.90 -16.41 -13.42
CA ALA A 785 2.37 -17.44 -12.54
C ALA A 785 1.48 -18.44 -13.29
N ARG A 786 0.61 -17.95 -14.18
CA ARG A 786 -0.20 -18.80 -15.07
C ARG A 786 0.67 -19.64 -16.01
N PHE A 787 1.71 -19.05 -16.60
CA PHE A 787 2.65 -19.79 -17.45
C PHE A 787 3.35 -20.92 -16.69
N TRP A 788 3.96 -20.64 -15.53
CA TRP A 788 4.63 -21.67 -14.73
C TRP A 788 3.65 -22.73 -14.25
N HIS A 789 2.45 -22.34 -13.82
CA HIS A 789 1.39 -23.26 -13.41
C HIS A 789 1.03 -24.25 -14.53
N LYS A 790 0.88 -23.77 -15.78
CA LYS A 790 0.60 -24.63 -16.93
C LYS A 790 1.73 -25.60 -17.22
N VAL A 791 2.99 -25.21 -17.03
CA VAL A 791 4.11 -26.15 -17.15
C VAL A 791 4.01 -27.23 -16.07
N LEU A 792 3.65 -26.88 -14.83
CA LEU A 792 3.46 -27.84 -13.74
C LEU A 792 2.24 -28.75 -13.98
N TYR A 793 1.18 -28.22 -14.60
CA TYR A 793 0.02 -28.99 -15.05
C TYR A 793 0.42 -30.01 -16.12
N ASP A 794 1.21 -29.60 -17.12
CA ASP A 794 1.71 -30.48 -18.18
C ASP A 794 2.71 -31.55 -17.66
N LEU A 795 3.27 -31.33 -16.47
CA LEU A 795 4.08 -32.32 -15.73
C LEU A 795 3.24 -33.25 -14.84
N GLY A 796 1.93 -33.00 -14.70
CA GLY A 796 1.02 -33.77 -13.87
C GLY A 796 1.13 -33.49 -12.36
N LEU A 797 1.76 -32.38 -11.96
CA LEU A 797 1.92 -32.01 -10.53
C LEU A 797 0.71 -31.30 -9.94
N VAL A 798 -0.08 -30.63 -10.78
CA VAL A 798 -1.32 -29.94 -10.41
C VAL A 798 -2.44 -30.40 -11.35
N LYS A 799 -3.68 -30.42 -10.84
CA LYS A 799 -4.86 -30.91 -11.59
C LYS A 799 -5.64 -29.80 -12.29
N ASP A 800 -5.49 -28.57 -11.84
CA ASP A 800 -6.15 -27.42 -12.43
C ASP A 800 -5.24 -26.75 -13.47
N LYS A 801 -5.82 -26.27 -14.57
CA LYS A 801 -5.06 -25.57 -15.61
C LYS A 801 -4.62 -24.16 -15.20
N GLU A 802 -5.25 -23.62 -14.15
CA GLU A 802 -5.11 -22.23 -13.71
C GLU A 802 -4.99 -22.14 -12.19
N PRO A 803 -4.09 -21.30 -11.67
CA PRO A 803 -3.80 -21.25 -10.24
C PRO A 803 -4.86 -20.50 -9.40
N PHE A 804 -5.52 -19.49 -9.99
CA PHE A 804 -6.38 -18.55 -9.27
C PHE A 804 -7.78 -18.51 -9.89
N ARG A 805 -8.77 -19.10 -9.21
CA ARG A 805 -10.13 -19.20 -9.73
C ARG A 805 -10.82 -17.84 -9.80
N LYS A 806 -10.76 -17.07 -8.71
CA LYS A 806 -11.27 -15.71 -8.62
C LYS A 806 -10.16 -14.73 -8.31
N LEU A 807 -10.17 -13.58 -8.98
CA LEU A 807 -9.25 -12.48 -8.75
C LEU A 807 -10.02 -11.21 -8.40
N VAL A 808 -9.63 -10.52 -7.34
CA VAL A 808 -10.15 -9.20 -7.01
C VAL A 808 -9.01 -8.22 -6.89
N ASN A 809 -9.06 -7.14 -7.67
CA ASN A 809 -8.08 -6.09 -7.58
C ASN A 809 -8.52 -5.04 -6.56
N GLN A 810 -7.71 -4.83 -5.51
CA GLN A 810 -7.87 -3.66 -4.67
C GLN A 810 -7.36 -2.41 -5.39
N GLY A 811 -8.04 -1.29 -5.17
CA GLY A 811 -7.57 0.02 -5.60
C GLY A 811 -6.37 0.49 -4.79
N MET A 812 -5.65 1.47 -5.31
CA MET A 812 -4.50 2.03 -4.60
C MET A 812 -4.94 3.04 -3.54
N ILE A 813 -4.41 2.91 -2.32
CA ILE A 813 -4.48 3.99 -1.33
C ILE A 813 -3.42 5.03 -1.70
N THR A 814 -3.88 6.21 -2.09
CA THR A 814 -3.06 7.36 -2.45
C THR A 814 -3.01 8.35 -1.29
N ALA A 815 -2.17 9.38 -1.40
CA ALA A 815 -2.17 10.50 -0.47
C ALA A 815 -2.20 11.81 -1.24
N TYR A 816 -2.65 12.86 -0.57
CA TYR A 816 -2.47 14.20 -1.10
C TYR A 816 -0.98 14.54 -1.17
N ALA A 817 -0.58 15.09 -2.32
CA ALA A 817 0.73 15.65 -2.56
C ALA A 817 0.55 17.05 -3.17
N PHE A 818 1.65 17.79 -3.30
CA PHE A 818 1.62 19.16 -3.77
C PHE A 818 2.56 19.31 -4.96
N ALA A 819 2.07 20.00 -5.99
CA ALA A 819 2.81 20.24 -7.22
C ALA A 819 2.97 21.75 -7.47
N ARG A 820 4.12 22.14 -7.99
CA ARG A 820 4.35 23.47 -8.57
C ARG A 820 3.63 23.59 -9.92
N GLU A 821 3.62 24.79 -10.49
CA GLU A 821 2.95 25.06 -11.77
C GLU A 821 3.53 24.25 -12.95
N ASP A 822 4.83 23.94 -12.91
CA ASP A 822 5.54 23.09 -13.88
C ASP A 822 5.27 21.58 -13.71
N GLY A 823 4.46 21.19 -12.73
CA GLY A 823 4.14 19.79 -12.42
C GLY A 823 5.16 19.09 -11.51
N SER A 824 6.26 19.75 -11.13
CA SER A 824 7.23 19.19 -10.17
C SER A 824 6.62 19.05 -8.78
N LEU A 825 6.93 17.93 -8.10
CA LEU A 825 6.33 17.60 -6.81
C LEU A 825 7.15 18.15 -5.63
N VAL A 826 6.44 18.63 -4.61
CA VAL A 826 7.00 19.19 -3.37
C VAL A 826 6.71 18.23 -2.21
N PRO A 827 7.70 17.86 -1.37
CA PRO A 827 7.47 17.03 -0.20
C PRO A 827 6.50 17.70 0.79
N ASN A 828 5.57 16.92 1.37
CA ASN A 828 4.48 17.46 2.19
C ASN A 828 4.94 18.27 3.41
N ASP A 829 6.13 18.01 3.97
CA ASP A 829 6.65 18.78 5.11
C ASP A 829 7.25 20.13 4.72
N GLN A 830 7.44 20.38 3.42
CA GLN A 830 7.83 21.66 2.85
C GLN A 830 6.63 22.52 2.42
N VAL A 831 5.41 22.12 2.81
CA VAL A 831 4.18 22.82 2.46
C VAL A 831 3.53 23.38 3.72
N ASP A 832 3.10 24.63 3.65
CA ASP A 832 2.23 25.26 4.65
C ASP A 832 0.84 25.49 4.05
N GLU A 833 -0.18 25.36 4.91
CA GLU A 833 -1.54 25.79 4.62
C GLU A 833 -1.76 27.17 5.25
N VAL A 834 -1.98 28.19 4.42
CA VAL A 834 -2.27 29.55 4.85
C VAL A 834 -3.56 29.99 4.18
N GLU A 835 -4.60 30.29 4.97
CA GLU A 835 -5.91 30.75 4.48
C GLU A 835 -6.56 29.82 3.43
N GLY A 836 -6.35 28.50 3.56
CA GLY A 836 -6.88 27.50 2.63
C GLY A 836 -6.12 27.38 1.30
N GLN A 837 -4.98 28.07 1.16
CA GLN A 837 -4.03 27.92 0.06
C GLN A 837 -2.76 27.22 0.51
N TRP A 838 -2.20 26.40 -0.38
CA TRP A 838 -0.98 25.62 -0.11
C TRP A 838 0.23 26.37 -0.67
N ARG A 839 1.26 26.58 0.14
CA ARG A 839 2.48 27.29 -0.26
C ARG A 839 3.72 26.50 0.08
N GLU A 840 4.73 26.60 -0.78
CA GLU A 840 6.05 26.03 -0.51
C GLU A 840 6.79 26.88 0.53
N LYS A 841 7.29 26.27 1.60
CA LYS A 841 7.97 26.95 2.73
C LYS A 841 9.18 27.79 2.31
N SER A 842 9.95 27.30 1.34
CA SER A 842 11.21 27.93 0.91
C SER A 842 11.00 29.11 -0.04
N THR A 843 10.00 29.03 -0.91
CA THR A 843 9.79 29.99 -2.01
C THR A 843 8.56 30.87 -1.82
N GLY A 844 7.60 30.45 -0.98
CA GLY A 844 6.28 31.08 -0.85
C GLY A 844 5.35 30.83 -2.03
N ASN A 845 5.81 30.07 -3.05
CA ASN A 845 5.07 29.80 -4.27
C ASN A 845 3.79 29.02 -3.97
N LEU A 846 2.72 29.36 -4.70
CA LEU A 846 1.46 28.64 -4.63
C LEU A 846 1.62 27.23 -5.20
N LEU A 847 1.05 26.26 -4.49
CA LEU A 847 1.07 24.86 -4.84
C LEU A 847 -0.33 24.35 -5.14
N LYS A 848 -0.43 23.50 -6.15
CA LYS A 848 -1.64 22.76 -6.46
C LYS A 848 -1.64 21.47 -5.66
N ARG A 849 -2.68 21.26 -4.85
CA ARG A 849 -2.90 19.96 -4.21
C ARG A 849 -3.35 18.95 -5.27
N ILE A 850 -2.62 17.85 -5.37
CA ILE A 850 -2.90 16.73 -6.26
C ILE A 850 -3.03 15.44 -5.47
N VAL A 851 -3.50 14.38 -6.12
CA VAL A 851 -3.50 13.02 -5.56
C VAL A 851 -2.33 12.27 -6.17
N ALA A 852 -1.47 11.69 -5.32
CA ALA A 852 -0.29 10.95 -5.76
C ALA A 852 -0.13 9.64 -4.97
N LYS A 853 0.65 8.71 -5.53
CA LYS A 853 1.07 7.49 -4.82
C LYS A 853 1.85 7.90 -3.56
N MET A 854 1.61 7.19 -2.45
CA MET A 854 2.41 7.38 -1.25
C MET A 854 3.87 7.02 -1.55
N SER A 855 4.80 7.91 -1.19
CA SER A 855 6.23 7.69 -1.39
C SER A 855 7.06 8.38 -0.31
N LYS A 856 8.21 7.78 0.00
CA LYS A 856 9.14 8.33 0.98
C LYS A 856 9.68 9.70 0.53
N SER A 857 9.89 9.91 -0.77
CA SER A 857 10.37 11.17 -1.35
C SER A 857 9.37 12.32 -1.17
N LEU A 858 8.07 12.04 -1.29
CA LEU A 858 7.01 13.04 -1.10
C LEU A 858 6.63 13.25 0.37
N LYS A 859 7.15 12.42 1.29
CA LYS A 859 6.82 12.46 2.73
C LYS A 859 5.31 12.45 3.03
N ASN A 860 4.54 11.79 2.16
CA ASN A 860 3.09 11.63 2.27
C ASN A 860 2.67 10.23 2.76
N VAL A 861 3.62 9.47 3.33
CA VAL A 861 3.44 8.09 3.82
C VAL A 861 2.80 8.11 5.21
N VAL A 862 1.63 7.47 5.33
CA VAL A 862 0.97 7.24 6.62
C VAL A 862 1.28 5.82 7.10
N ARG A 863 1.69 5.68 8.37
CA ARG A 863 2.13 4.40 8.96
C ARG A 863 1.01 3.74 9.77
N PRO A 864 0.82 2.40 9.67
CA PRO A 864 -0.17 1.69 10.47
C PRO A 864 0.09 1.78 11.98
N ASP A 865 1.34 1.67 12.43
CA ASP A 865 1.70 1.63 13.86
C ASP A 865 1.20 2.86 14.63
N ASP A 866 1.39 4.04 14.05
CA ASP A 866 0.96 5.30 14.66
C ASP A 866 -0.57 5.34 14.81
N LEU A 867 -1.29 4.85 13.79
CA LEU A 867 -2.74 4.77 13.78
C LEU A 867 -3.28 3.69 14.74
N ILE A 868 -2.64 2.52 14.79
CA ILE A 868 -3.02 1.44 15.71
C ILE A 868 -2.82 1.90 17.14
N LYS A 869 -1.68 2.53 17.46
CA LYS A 869 -1.41 3.05 18.80
C LYS A 869 -2.47 4.08 19.24
N GLN A 870 -2.92 4.92 18.31
CA GLN A 870 -3.85 6.00 18.62
C GLN A 870 -5.33 5.58 18.59
N TYR A 871 -5.73 4.71 17.66
CA TYR A 871 -7.13 4.39 17.37
C TYR A 871 -7.48 2.89 17.43
N GLY A 872 -6.48 2.01 17.58
CA GLY A 872 -6.64 0.56 17.58
C GLY A 872 -6.74 -0.07 16.18
N ALA A 873 -6.40 -1.36 16.09
CA ALA A 873 -6.40 -2.11 14.84
C ALA A 873 -7.78 -2.19 14.18
N ASP A 874 -8.84 -2.43 14.96
CA ASP A 874 -10.20 -2.56 14.42
C ASP A 874 -10.71 -1.26 13.76
N SER A 875 -10.34 -0.10 14.32
CA SER A 875 -10.68 1.18 13.70
C SER A 875 -10.01 1.32 12.32
N LEU A 876 -8.74 0.95 12.22
CA LEU A 876 -7.98 1.00 10.97
C LEU A 876 -8.57 0.05 9.93
N ARG A 877 -8.80 -1.21 10.30
CA ARG A 877 -9.38 -2.25 9.44
C ARG A 877 -10.74 -1.84 8.88
N ILE A 878 -11.66 -1.40 9.74
CA ILE A 878 -12.99 -0.98 9.30
C ILE A 878 -12.92 0.27 8.45
N TYR A 879 -12.02 1.21 8.77
CA TYR A 879 -11.88 2.41 7.97
C TYR A 879 -11.40 2.10 6.55
N GLU A 880 -10.38 1.25 6.38
CA GLU A 880 -9.91 0.81 5.07
C GLU A 880 -11.06 0.24 4.22
N MET A 881 -11.94 -0.54 4.83
CA MET A 881 -13.12 -1.11 4.19
C MET A 881 -14.25 -0.10 3.95
N PHE A 882 -14.28 1.00 4.69
CA PHE A 882 -15.35 2.00 4.63
C PHE A 882 -15.07 3.15 3.67
N MET A 883 -13.81 3.37 3.28
CA MET A 883 -13.42 4.46 2.38
C MET A 883 -14.17 4.43 1.03
N GLY A 884 -14.68 3.27 0.62
CA GLY A 884 -15.54 3.05 -0.54
C GLY A 884 -15.29 1.66 -1.16
N PRO A 885 -15.74 1.39 -2.40
CA PRO A 885 -15.61 0.06 -3.02
C PRO A 885 -14.16 -0.42 -3.08
N LEU A 886 -13.87 -1.69 -2.75
CA LEU A 886 -12.49 -2.21 -2.63
C LEU A 886 -11.63 -1.94 -3.88
N SER A 887 -12.22 -1.99 -5.07
CA SER A 887 -11.55 -1.80 -6.37
C SER A 887 -11.10 -0.38 -6.66
N ASP A 888 -11.64 0.61 -5.96
CA ASP A 888 -11.42 2.01 -6.29
C ASP A 888 -10.18 2.55 -5.60
N SER A 889 -9.34 3.27 -6.34
CA SER A 889 -8.21 4.03 -5.79
C SER A 889 -8.70 5.27 -5.05
N LYS A 890 -8.18 5.50 -3.84
CA LYS A 890 -8.70 6.55 -2.94
C LYS A 890 -7.61 7.25 -2.15
N PRO A 891 -7.69 8.58 -1.98
CA PRO A 891 -6.79 9.29 -1.09
C PRO A 891 -7.09 8.95 0.37
N TRP A 892 -6.04 8.72 1.15
CA TRP A 892 -6.12 8.54 2.59
C TRP A 892 -6.63 9.79 3.29
N ASN A 893 -7.56 9.62 4.24
CA ASN A 893 -8.07 10.71 5.07
C ASN A 893 -8.27 10.29 6.54
N THR A 894 -7.36 10.70 7.41
CA THR A 894 -7.41 10.38 8.85
C THR A 894 -8.70 10.86 9.54
N GLN A 895 -9.39 11.88 9.03
CA GLN A 895 -10.69 12.29 9.62
C GLN A 895 -11.76 11.21 9.49
N GLY A 896 -11.73 10.42 8.40
CA GLY A 896 -12.65 9.29 8.23
C GLY A 896 -12.41 8.19 9.27
N LEU A 897 -11.14 7.93 9.61
CA LEU A 897 -10.75 6.96 10.65
C LEU A 897 -11.31 7.36 12.03
N ILE A 898 -11.27 8.65 12.36
CA ILE A 898 -11.84 9.16 13.62
C ILE A 898 -13.34 8.87 13.69
N GLY A 899 -14.07 9.00 12.57
CA GLY A 899 -15.49 8.64 12.49
C GLY A 899 -15.75 7.17 12.83
N VAL A 900 -14.93 6.26 12.28
CA VAL A 900 -15.01 4.82 12.55
C VAL A 900 -14.68 4.51 14.02
N ASN A 901 -13.64 5.13 14.57
CA ASN A 901 -13.29 4.97 15.98
C ASN A 901 -14.43 5.40 16.92
N ARG A 902 -15.12 6.51 16.62
CA ARG A 902 -16.32 6.94 17.38
C ARG A 902 -17.46 5.92 17.25
N PHE A 903 -17.65 5.34 16.08
CA PHE A 903 -18.66 4.29 15.86
C PHE A 903 -18.37 3.05 16.73
N LEU A 904 -17.12 2.57 16.77
CA LEU A 904 -16.73 1.43 17.61
C LEU A 904 -16.85 1.76 19.11
N ASN A 905 -16.48 2.97 19.51
CA ASN A 905 -16.71 3.43 20.88
C ASN A 905 -18.19 3.49 21.25
N LYS A 906 -19.05 3.90 20.31
CA LYS A 906 -20.51 3.89 20.51
C LYS A 906 -21.01 2.46 20.73
N LEU A 907 -20.57 1.51 19.89
CA LEU A 907 -20.87 0.08 20.08
C LEU A 907 -20.42 -0.41 21.47
N TRP A 908 -19.18 -0.12 21.86
CA TRP A 908 -18.66 -0.47 23.18
C TRP A 908 -19.55 0.04 24.32
N GLN A 909 -20.08 1.27 24.24
CA GLN A 909 -20.98 1.79 25.28
C GLN A 909 -22.35 1.09 25.32
N LEU A 910 -22.84 0.54 24.20
CA LEU A 910 -24.14 -0.15 24.15
C LEU A 910 -24.18 -1.41 25.01
N ARG A 911 -23.03 -2.03 25.30
CA ARG A 911 -22.95 -3.22 26.16
C ARG A 911 -23.61 -3.01 27.53
N LYS A 912 -23.62 -1.77 28.05
CA LYS A 912 -24.28 -1.41 29.33
C LYS A 912 -25.80 -1.60 29.31
N LYS A 913 -26.40 -1.58 28.12
CA LYS A 913 -27.83 -1.81 27.90
C LYS A 913 -28.16 -3.30 27.72
N VAL A 914 -27.15 -4.16 27.67
CA VAL A 914 -27.34 -5.60 27.46
C VAL A 914 -27.89 -6.23 28.73
N LYS A 915 -28.98 -7.00 28.61
CA LYS A 915 -29.61 -7.70 29.73
C LYS A 915 -29.89 -9.16 29.38
N PRO A 916 -29.57 -10.11 30.28
CA PRO A 916 -29.99 -11.50 30.13
C PRO A 916 -31.51 -11.59 30.25
N HIS A 917 -32.13 -12.58 29.59
CA HIS A 917 -33.57 -12.87 29.62
C HIS A 917 -34.53 -11.75 29.19
N ALA A 918 -34.05 -10.64 28.62
CA ALA A 918 -34.92 -9.63 28.02
C ALA A 918 -35.53 -10.12 26.70
N GLN A 919 -36.69 -9.59 26.33
CA GLN A 919 -37.36 -9.92 25.07
C GLN A 919 -37.09 -8.84 24.02
N ALA A 920 -36.73 -9.26 22.80
CA ALA A 920 -36.45 -8.34 21.70
C ALA A 920 -37.75 -7.71 21.16
N SER A 921 -37.70 -6.41 20.87
CA SER A 921 -38.79 -5.74 20.15
C SER A 921 -38.86 -6.24 18.71
N THR A 922 -40.05 -6.29 18.11
CA THR A 922 -40.20 -6.67 16.69
C THR A 922 -39.42 -5.73 15.77
N SER A 923 -39.30 -4.45 16.14
CA SER A 923 -38.49 -3.48 15.39
C SER A 923 -37.02 -3.86 15.42
N LEU A 924 -36.48 -4.18 16.60
CA LEU A 924 -35.10 -4.60 16.78
C LEU A 924 -34.79 -5.87 15.95
N LEU A 925 -35.67 -6.87 16.01
CA LEU A 925 -35.51 -8.11 15.24
C LEU A 925 -35.47 -7.84 13.73
N LYS A 926 -36.39 -7.01 13.21
CA LYS A 926 -36.38 -6.61 11.79
C LYS A 926 -35.08 -5.92 11.41
N SER A 927 -34.63 -4.94 12.21
CA SER A 927 -33.38 -4.22 11.98
C SER A 927 -32.16 -5.14 11.95
N LEU A 928 -32.03 -6.00 12.96
CA LEU A 928 -30.93 -6.95 13.07
C LEU A 928 -30.92 -7.94 11.90
N HIS A 929 -32.05 -8.57 11.58
CA HIS A 929 -32.09 -9.58 10.51
C HIS A 929 -31.89 -8.96 9.11
N LYS A 930 -32.35 -7.72 8.86
CA LYS A 930 -32.00 -6.98 7.65
C LYS A 930 -30.52 -6.67 7.56
N ALA A 931 -29.90 -6.28 8.68
CA ALA A 931 -28.46 -6.05 8.73
C ALA A 931 -27.68 -7.35 8.49
N ILE A 932 -28.08 -8.47 9.09
CA ILE A 932 -27.48 -9.79 8.83
C ILE A 932 -27.55 -10.12 7.33
N ALA A 933 -28.74 -10.01 6.71
CA ALA A 933 -28.89 -10.29 5.28
C ALA A 933 -28.03 -9.36 4.41
N LYS A 934 -28.04 -8.05 4.70
CA LYS A 934 -27.29 -7.06 3.92
C LYS A 934 -25.78 -7.24 4.07
N VAL A 935 -25.28 -7.39 5.30
CA VAL A 935 -23.85 -7.61 5.57
C VAL A 935 -23.40 -8.89 4.91
N THR A 936 -24.11 -10.01 5.09
CA THR A 936 -23.76 -11.30 4.45
C THR A 936 -23.61 -11.14 2.94
N GLN A 937 -24.62 -10.57 2.26
CA GLN A 937 -24.59 -10.34 0.82
C GLN A 937 -23.43 -9.41 0.41
N SER A 938 -23.21 -8.33 1.15
CA SER A 938 -22.15 -7.37 0.87
C SER A 938 -20.76 -7.97 1.08
N THR A 939 -20.56 -8.77 2.12
CA THR A 939 -19.31 -9.49 2.36
C THR A 939 -19.05 -10.50 1.25
N GLU A 940 -20.05 -11.28 0.83
CA GLU A 940 -19.98 -12.24 -0.29
C GLU A 940 -19.58 -11.59 -1.62
N LYS A 941 -20.04 -10.36 -1.85
CA LYS A 941 -19.68 -9.56 -3.03
C LYS A 941 -18.42 -8.70 -2.83
N MET A 942 -17.82 -8.74 -1.64
CA MET A 942 -16.68 -7.89 -1.25
C MET A 942 -16.98 -6.38 -1.33
N GLU A 943 -18.26 -6.01 -1.22
CA GLU A 943 -18.76 -4.64 -1.09
C GLU A 943 -18.67 -4.17 0.38
N PHE A 944 -17.47 -4.27 0.97
CA PHE A 944 -17.26 -4.09 2.42
C PHE A 944 -17.73 -2.73 2.95
N ASN A 945 -17.63 -1.68 2.16
CA ASN A 945 -18.10 -0.33 2.52
C ASN A 945 -19.61 -0.32 2.83
N THR A 946 -20.40 -1.05 2.04
CA THR A 946 -21.86 -1.13 2.25
C THR A 946 -22.22 -2.01 3.45
N ALA A 947 -21.40 -3.02 3.77
CA ALA A 947 -21.52 -3.77 5.01
C ALA A 947 -21.24 -2.89 6.23
N VAL A 948 -20.18 -2.07 6.19
CA VAL A 948 -19.87 -1.10 7.25
C VAL A 948 -20.99 -0.07 7.43
N SER A 949 -21.58 0.44 6.34
CA SER A 949 -22.77 1.30 6.43
C SER A 949 -23.94 0.61 7.13
N ALA A 950 -24.18 -0.67 6.84
CA ALA A 950 -25.25 -1.45 7.49
C ALA A 950 -25.00 -1.62 9.00
N PHE A 951 -23.75 -1.86 9.42
CA PHE A 951 -23.39 -1.87 10.84
C PHE A 951 -23.65 -0.53 11.52
N MET A 952 -23.25 0.59 10.88
CA MET A 952 -23.48 1.93 11.43
C MET A 952 -24.97 2.23 11.60
N ILE A 953 -25.81 1.83 10.64
CA ILE A 953 -27.28 1.97 10.74
C ILE A 953 -27.81 1.15 11.92
N LEU A 954 -27.45 -0.13 12.01
CA LEU A 954 -27.91 -1.02 13.07
C LEU A 954 -27.49 -0.52 14.47
N VAL A 955 -26.25 -0.07 14.64
CA VAL A 955 -25.75 0.48 15.92
C VAL A 955 -26.46 1.79 16.29
N ASN A 956 -26.86 2.60 15.30
CA ASN A 956 -27.67 3.78 15.56
C ASN A 956 -29.08 3.41 16.02
N GLU A 957 -29.72 2.42 15.40
CA GLU A 957 -31.05 1.94 15.82
C GLU A 957 -31.01 1.31 17.22
N LEU A 958 -30.02 0.45 17.50
CA LEU A 958 -29.78 -0.12 18.83
C LEU A 958 -29.54 0.94 19.90
N SER A 959 -28.98 2.10 19.53
CA SER A 959 -28.77 3.17 20.51
C SER A 959 -30.05 3.82 21.00
N LEU A 960 -31.16 3.67 20.27
CA LEU A 960 -32.49 4.13 20.67
C LEU A 960 -33.18 3.16 21.63
N GLU A 961 -32.78 1.88 21.61
CA GLU A 961 -33.34 0.87 22.51
C GLU A 961 -32.92 1.14 23.97
N LYS A 962 -33.85 0.89 24.90
CA LYS A 962 -33.58 1.02 26.35
C LYS A 962 -32.82 -0.19 26.87
N VAL A 963 -33.18 -1.38 26.37
CA VAL A 963 -32.62 -2.66 26.75
C VAL A 963 -32.32 -3.43 25.48
N ILE A 964 -31.14 -4.04 25.40
CA ILE A 964 -30.75 -4.93 24.31
C ILE A 964 -30.70 -6.34 24.90
N PRO A 965 -31.48 -7.30 24.40
CA PRO A 965 -31.35 -8.67 24.88
C PRO A 965 -30.00 -9.29 24.50
N GLN A 966 -29.46 -10.11 25.39
CA GLN A 966 -28.16 -10.76 25.21
C GLN A 966 -28.05 -11.57 23.92
N LYS A 967 -29.09 -12.34 23.56
CA LYS A 967 -29.09 -13.21 22.37
C LYS A 967 -28.94 -12.41 21.06
N GLU A 968 -29.66 -11.30 20.93
CA GLU A 968 -29.59 -10.41 19.77
C GLU A 968 -28.26 -9.63 19.73
N TRP A 969 -27.70 -9.30 20.90
CA TRP A 969 -26.37 -8.71 21.01
C TRP A 969 -25.27 -9.67 20.55
N GLU A 970 -25.35 -10.93 20.95
CA GLU A 970 -24.43 -11.99 20.50
C GLU A 970 -24.47 -12.17 18.98
N LYS A 971 -25.66 -12.19 18.36
CA LYS A 971 -25.81 -12.20 16.90
C LYS A 971 -25.10 -11.01 16.23
N LEU A 972 -25.18 -9.81 16.81
CA LEU A 972 -24.46 -8.64 16.30
C LEU A 972 -22.94 -8.79 16.43
N ILE A 973 -22.43 -9.25 17.58
CA ILE A 973 -21.00 -9.50 17.79
C ILE A 973 -20.48 -10.46 16.73
N LEU A 974 -21.15 -11.60 16.54
CA LEU A 974 -20.75 -12.61 15.56
C LEU A 974 -20.80 -12.06 14.12
N LEU A 975 -21.76 -11.19 13.81
CA LEU A 975 -21.85 -10.54 12.49
C LEU A 975 -20.67 -9.60 12.23
N LEU A 976 -20.25 -8.82 13.24
CA LEU A 976 -19.18 -7.83 13.15
C LEU A 976 -17.77 -8.43 13.32
N ALA A 977 -17.65 -9.61 13.93
CA ALA A 977 -16.40 -10.26 14.27
C ALA A 977 -15.38 -10.41 13.12
N PRO A 978 -15.76 -10.64 11.84
CA PRO A 978 -14.79 -10.63 10.75
C PRO A 978 -14.12 -9.26 10.55
N TYR A 979 -14.83 -8.17 10.83
CA TYR A 979 -14.41 -6.78 10.59
C TYR A 979 -13.63 -6.19 11.76
N ALA A 980 -14.14 -6.33 12.99
CA ALA A 980 -13.53 -5.86 14.23
C ALA A 980 -13.24 -7.04 15.19
N PRO A 981 -12.29 -7.91 14.84
CA PRO A 981 -12.02 -9.15 15.57
C PRO A 981 -11.72 -8.92 17.07
N HIS A 982 -10.94 -7.90 17.41
CA HIS A 982 -10.45 -7.71 18.78
C HIS A 982 -11.56 -7.22 19.71
N LEU A 983 -12.29 -6.17 19.30
CA LEU A 983 -13.42 -5.63 20.04
C LEU A 983 -14.51 -6.69 20.23
N CYS A 984 -14.79 -7.47 19.20
CA CYS A 984 -15.80 -8.51 19.27
C CYS A 984 -15.41 -9.64 20.24
N GLU A 985 -14.15 -10.08 20.26
CA GLU A 985 -13.67 -11.06 21.24
C GLU A 985 -13.77 -10.55 22.67
N GLU A 986 -13.37 -9.30 22.92
CA GLU A 986 -13.46 -8.69 24.25
C GLU A 986 -14.93 -8.63 24.73
N LEU A 987 -15.84 -8.17 23.85
CA LEU A 987 -17.27 -8.12 24.14
C LEU A 987 -17.86 -9.51 24.35
N TRP A 988 -17.36 -10.54 23.67
CA TRP A 988 -17.81 -11.92 23.81
C TRP A 988 -17.38 -12.51 25.16
N GLN A 989 -16.13 -12.32 25.56
CA GLN A 989 -15.61 -12.79 26.85
C GLN A 989 -16.26 -12.05 28.04
N GLU A 990 -16.53 -10.76 27.91
CA GLU A 990 -17.25 -9.98 28.94
C GLU A 990 -18.66 -10.55 29.23
N GLN A 991 -19.26 -11.28 28.29
CA GLN A 991 -20.55 -11.97 28.47
C GLN A 991 -20.44 -13.35 29.15
N GLY A 992 -19.23 -13.77 29.53
CA GLY A 992 -18.97 -15.01 30.23
C GLY A 992 -18.67 -16.21 29.34
N HIS A 993 -18.46 -16.01 28.04
CA HIS A 993 -18.06 -17.09 27.13
C HIS A 993 -16.58 -17.44 27.32
N SER A 994 -16.27 -18.72 27.49
CA SER A 994 -14.90 -19.21 27.76
C SER A 994 -14.10 -19.55 26.51
N HIS A 995 -14.75 -19.70 25.36
CA HIS A 995 -14.10 -20.00 24.09
C HIS A 995 -14.22 -18.83 23.11
N SER A 996 -13.24 -18.74 22.22
CA SER A 996 -13.20 -17.74 21.14
C SER A 996 -14.46 -17.78 20.28
N LEU A 997 -14.97 -16.60 19.91
CA LEU A 997 -16.13 -16.45 19.03
C LEU A 997 -15.94 -17.07 17.64
N TYR A 998 -14.70 -17.37 17.23
CA TYR A 998 -14.43 -17.99 15.93
C TYR A 998 -14.83 -19.46 15.86
N LYS A 999 -15.17 -20.07 17.00
CA LYS A 999 -15.77 -21.41 17.05
C LYS A 999 -17.29 -21.38 16.83
N GLU A 1000 -17.90 -20.20 16.84
CA GLU A 1000 -19.33 -20.04 16.64
C GLU A 1000 -19.69 -19.91 15.16
N SER A 1001 -20.94 -20.29 14.85
CA SER A 1001 -21.47 -20.19 13.50
C SER A 1001 -21.82 -18.75 13.14
N TYR A 1002 -21.56 -18.38 11.88
CA TYR A 1002 -21.96 -17.08 11.35
C TYR A 1002 -23.50 -16.92 11.41
N PRO A 1003 -24.03 -15.77 11.86
CA PRO A 1003 -25.46 -15.59 12.07
C PRO A 1003 -26.24 -15.63 10.75
N LYS A 1004 -27.43 -16.24 10.77
CA LYS A 1004 -28.33 -16.34 9.61
C LYS A 1004 -29.54 -15.41 9.78
N ALA A 1005 -29.93 -14.78 8.68
CA ALA A 1005 -31.15 -13.99 8.64
C ALA A 1005 -32.39 -14.90 8.67
N GLU A 1006 -33.42 -14.49 9.39
CA GLU A 1006 -34.71 -15.17 9.45
C GLU A 1006 -35.67 -14.46 8.50
N GLU A 1007 -36.14 -15.17 7.47
CA GLU A 1007 -36.91 -14.62 6.35
C GLU A 1007 -38.20 -13.90 6.80
N SER A 1008 -38.79 -14.34 7.91
CA SER A 1008 -39.98 -13.73 8.53
C SER A 1008 -39.76 -12.26 8.91
N TYR A 1009 -38.55 -11.88 9.32
CA TYR A 1009 -38.21 -10.52 9.73
C TYR A 1009 -37.70 -9.63 8.58
N LEU A 1010 -37.45 -10.19 7.39
CA LEU A 1010 -37.07 -9.42 6.20
C LEU A 1010 -38.28 -8.76 5.53
N LYS A 1011 -39.48 -9.26 5.80
CA LYS A 1011 -40.72 -8.72 5.25
C LYS A 1011 -41.13 -7.45 6.01
N ASP A 1012 -41.14 -6.34 5.28
CA ASP A 1012 -41.76 -5.12 5.76
C ASP A 1012 -43.28 -5.25 5.66
N THR A 1013 -43.96 -5.12 6.79
CA THR A 1013 -45.42 -5.09 6.86
C THR A 1013 -45.97 -3.72 6.47
N GLN A 1014 -45.13 -2.67 6.49
CA GLN A 1014 -45.47 -1.33 6.05
C GLN A 1014 -44.33 -0.71 5.23
N LYS A 1015 -44.68 0.02 4.16
CA LYS A 1015 -43.76 0.70 3.24
C LYS A 1015 -44.12 2.18 3.16
N THR A 1016 -43.11 3.04 3.04
CA THR A 1016 -43.34 4.47 2.79
C THR A 1016 -43.57 4.69 1.30
N LEU A 1017 -44.82 4.95 0.92
CA LEU A 1017 -45.25 5.30 -0.42
C LEU A 1017 -45.00 6.80 -0.67
N VAL A 1018 -44.14 7.13 -1.62
CA VAL A 1018 -43.90 8.52 -2.04
C VAL A 1018 -44.95 8.93 -3.07
N VAL A 1019 -45.68 10.01 -2.79
CA VAL A 1019 -46.71 10.55 -3.70
C VAL A 1019 -46.18 11.80 -4.39
N GLN A 1020 -46.23 11.80 -5.71
CA GLN A 1020 -45.78 12.89 -6.57
C GLN A 1020 -46.92 13.42 -7.45
N ILE A 1021 -46.83 14.70 -7.79
CA ILE A 1021 -47.62 15.31 -8.88
C ILE A 1021 -46.63 15.96 -9.85
N ASN A 1022 -46.67 15.58 -11.13
CA ASN A 1022 -45.71 16.01 -12.15
C ASN A 1022 -44.25 15.84 -11.68
N SER A 1023 -43.95 14.67 -11.11
CA SER A 1023 -42.63 14.28 -10.58
C SER A 1023 -42.13 15.08 -9.37
N LYS A 1024 -42.95 15.98 -8.80
CA LYS A 1024 -42.64 16.71 -7.56
C LYS A 1024 -43.29 16.03 -6.36
N VAL A 1025 -42.51 15.71 -5.33
CA VAL A 1025 -43.00 15.03 -4.11
C VAL A 1025 -43.96 15.95 -3.34
N ARG A 1026 -45.15 15.45 -3.01
CA ARG A 1026 -46.20 16.18 -2.30
C ARG A 1026 -46.53 15.60 -0.94
N LEU A 1027 -46.44 14.27 -0.82
CA LEU A 1027 -46.80 13.53 0.38
C LEU A 1027 -45.98 12.24 0.47
N LYS A 1028 -45.79 11.74 1.70
CA LYS A 1028 -45.30 10.39 1.97
C LYS A 1028 -46.32 9.71 2.87
N LEU A 1029 -46.79 8.53 2.48
CA LEU A 1029 -47.76 7.74 3.23
C LEU A 1029 -47.09 6.45 3.73
N ASN A 1030 -47.41 5.99 4.93
CA ASN A 1030 -47.07 4.63 5.35
C ASN A 1030 -48.25 3.72 5.01
N VAL A 1031 -48.01 2.74 4.14
CA VAL A 1031 -49.05 1.83 3.63
C VAL A 1031 -48.64 0.39 3.91
N GLU A 1032 -49.62 -0.48 4.08
CA GLU A 1032 -49.36 -1.93 4.16
C GLU A 1032 -48.70 -2.41 2.85
N ALA A 1033 -47.65 -3.21 3.00
CA ALA A 1033 -46.89 -3.72 1.85
C ALA A 1033 -47.73 -4.70 1.02
N GLY A 1034 -47.58 -4.67 -0.31
CA GLY A 1034 -48.29 -5.58 -1.21
C GLY A 1034 -49.74 -5.19 -1.54
N LYS A 1035 -50.16 -3.96 -1.23
CA LYS A 1035 -51.45 -3.40 -1.71
C LYS A 1035 -51.50 -3.40 -3.24
N SER A 1036 -52.69 -3.68 -3.79
CA SER A 1036 -52.87 -3.71 -5.24
C SER A 1036 -52.66 -2.32 -5.84
N ARG A 1037 -52.34 -2.24 -7.14
CA ARG A 1037 -52.20 -0.95 -7.84
C ARG A 1037 -53.45 -0.08 -7.70
N LYS A 1038 -54.63 -0.69 -7.71
CA LYS A 1038 -55.91 0.01 -7.55
C LYS A 1038 -56.06 0.58 -6.14
N ASP A 1039 -55.77 -0.20 -5.11
CA ASP A 1039 -55.86 0.26 -3.71
C ASP A 1039 -54.90 1.41 -3.42
N LEU A 1040 -53.69 1.36 -3.98
CA LEU A 1040 -52.71 2.44 -3.87
C LEU A 1040 -53.18 3.72 -4.59
N GLN A 1041 -53.81 3.57 -5.75
CA GLN A 1041 -54.39 4.69 -6.49
C GLN A 1041 -55.50 5.36 -5.69
N ASP A 1042 -56.48 4.58 -5.23
CA ASP A 1042 -57.65 5.07 -4.52
C ASP A 1042 -57.24 5.74 -3.19
N LEU A 1043 -56.31 5.11 -2.45
CA LEU A 1043 -55.76 5.66 -1.21
C LEU A 1043 -55.05 7.00 -1.42
N VAL A 1044 -54.34 7.18 -2.54
CA VAL A 1044 -53.61 8.42 -2.84
C VAL A 1044 -54.58 9.52 -3.28
N LEU A 1045 -55.56 9.19 -4.12
CA LEU A 1045 -56.59 10.13 -4.58
C LEU A 1045 -57.57 10.53 -3.47
N SER A 1046 -57.70 9.73 -2.40
CA SER A 1046 -58.51 10.06 -1.23
C SER A 1046 -57.82 11.02 -0.25
N GLN A 1047 -56.53 11.35 -0.44
CA GLN A 1047 -55.83 12.27 0.46
C GLN A 1047 -56.26 13.71 0.20
N ALA A 1048 -56.74 14.40 1.24
CA ALA A 1048 -57.20 15.79 1.15
C ALA A 1048 -56.17 16.72 0.48
N LYS A 1049 -54.89 16.58 0.83
CA LYS A 1049 -53.79 17.35 0.24
C LYS A 1049 -53.60 17.12 -1.26
N ILE A 1050 -53.86 15.90 -1.73
CA ILE A 1050 -53.75 15.56 -3.15
C ILE A 1050 -54.97 16.07 -3.91
N GLN A 1051 -56.17 15.94 -3.33
CA GLN A 1051 -57.40 16.49 -3.90
C GLN A 1051 -57.33 18.01 -4.07
N GLU A 1052 -56.79 18.72 -3.07
CA GLU A 1052 -56.58 20.17 -3.13
C GLU A 1052 -55.61 20.55 -4.26
N LEU A 1053 -54.47 19.85 -4.37
CA LEU A 1053 -53.44 20.14 -5.38
C LEU A 1053 -53.87 19.79 -6.82
N LEU A 1054 -54.88 18.93 -6.96
CA LEU A 1054 -55.50 18.52 -8.22
C LEU A 1054 -56.82 19.25 -8.49
N LYS A 1055 -57.24 20.16 -7.61
CA LYS A 1055 -58.45 20.97 -7.83
C LYS A 1055 -58.31 21.74 -9.15
N ASP A 1056 -59.32 21.63 -9.99
CA ASP A 1056 -59.40 22.23 -11.33
C ASP A 1056 -58.33 21.77 -12.34
N LYS A 1057 -57.68 20.62 -12.09
CA LYS A 1057 -56.69 20.00 -13.01
C LYS A 1057 -57.18 18.69 -13.58
N LYS A 1058 -56.79 18.40 -14.82
CA LYS A 1058 -57.13 17.12 -15.47
C LYS A 1058 -56.03 16.10 -15.22
N ILE A 1059 -56.38 14.93 -14.68
CA ILE A 1059 -55.43 13.82 -14.52
C ILE A 1059 -55.26 13.13 -15.88
N GLU A 1060 -54.06 13.20 -16.45
CA GLU A 1060 -53.74 12.57 -17.74
C GLU A 1060 -53.31 11.10 -17.56
N ARG A 1061 -52.52 10.81 -16.51
CA ARG A 1061 -52.09 9.45 -16.18
C ARG A 1061 -51.61 9.33 -14.73
N ILE A 1062 -51.70 8.12 -14.18
CA ILE A 1062 -51.13 7.79 -12.86
C ILE A 1062 -50.12 6.66 -13.03
N VAL A 1063 -48.87 6.90 -12.62
CA VAL A 1063 -47.78 5.92 -12.67
C VAL A 1063 -47.57 5.36 -11.27
N ILE A 1064 -47.78 4.05 -11.12
CA ILE A 1064 -47.67 3.35 -9.84
C ILE A 1064 -46.52 2.36 -9.90
N ILE A 1065 -45.54 2.56 -9.02
CA ILE A 1065 -44.51 1.58 -8.71
C ILE A 1065 -44.89 1.00 -7.33
N PRO A 1066 -45.43 -0.24 -7.27
CA PRO A 1066 -45.86 -0.85 -6.03
C PRO A 1066 -44.81 -0.74 -4.92
N ASP A 1067 -45.27 -0.48 -3.69
CA ASP A 1067 -44.44 -0.34 -2.48
C ASP A 1067 -43.36 0.75 -2.52
N LYS A 1068 -43.37 1.65 -3.53
CA LYS A 1068 -42.38 2.73 -3.68
C LYS A 1068 -43.01 4.09 -3.98
N LEU A 1069 -43.83 4.19 -5.03
CA LEU A 1069 -44.19 5.48 -5.63
C LEU A 1069 -45.58 5.47 -6.28
N VAL A 1070 -46.33 6.57 -6.11
CA VAL A 1070 -47.44 6.97 -7.00
C VAL A 1070 -47.17 8.36 -7.54
N ASN A 1071 -47.05 8.51 -8.86
CA ASN A 1071 -46.89 9.80 -9.53
C ASN A 1071 -48.12 10.11 -10.38
N ILE A 1072 -48.80 11.21 -10.05
CA ILE A 1072 -49.97 11.70 -10.78
C ILE A 1072 -49.49 12.75 -11.78
N VAL A 1073 -49.74 12.51 -13.05
CA VAL A 1073 -49.47 13.48 -14.11
C VAL A 1073 -50.77 14.21 -14.41
N SER A 1074 -50.75 15.52 -14.20
CA SER A 1074 -51.93 16.38 -14.36
C SER A 1074 -51.61 17.62 -15.18
N SER A 1075 -52.51 18.00 -16.08
CA SER A 1075 -52.46 19.23 -16.88
C SER A 1075 -53.25 20.36 -16.23
#